data_AF-G6Y6P3-F1
#
_entry.id   AF-G6Y6P3-F1
#
_cell.length_a   1.000
_cell.length_b   1.000
_cell.length_c   1.000
_cell.angle_alpha   90.00
_cell.angle_beta   90.00
_cell.angle_gamma   90.00
#
_symmetry.space_group_name_H-M   'P 1'
#
loop_
_entity.id
_entity.type
_entity.pdbx_description
1 polymer ?
#
loop_
_entity_poly.entity_id
_entity_poly.type
_entity_poly.pdbx_seq_one_letter_code
_entity_poly.pdbx_strand_id
1 'polypeptide(L)'
;MAAKLFTTLVLLGAIAVLVTGVLGYIRARDALEKAVFDQLTAARQAKTRQVETYFRTIQSELRLLATSKMVVDATREFRIAVDQLDRAGAPPDLRQKVGDWYAANFIPEMTRILGREPALSDYLPVGGAPYYLQYHYIVESPNPERRKLLDDAGDGSEYSRLHAIYHPLMRAAATTVGLFDLMIADPKSGRLIYTVDKEVDFTTSLQLGPYRRTNVAAAVARCSQIADPSAICLEDFSSYAPSGGAPIAFMVAPVIAQGVVIGALVAQLSNDEIDNVVTGNRRWRQEGFGDTGEAYLVGPDYLARSGPRAFYENRENFFADVKSVGASDEEIADIQRYGTPVLHQRIDTQATRAALSGVEGTGEIIGYRGVPTLASWGPLAISGVKWALVAKIDSAEAFTPIAELRRDLLLVGGLALLVVASTAAWLSRALLGPLRDLTAGVKRFSAGDYAVSVPVRTRDEIGELCSAFNGMVEDLHQKNVVIENKNRENEQLLLNVLPAPIANRLRAGEERIADGFAEVTVAFADLVGFTALTSEMPPHDVVMFLNGLFTRFDVAANDLGIEKIKTVGDAYMAVCGLPVPVANHAERMVRMAIRMVHITREHAMEHNVSMKLRVGVNSGPVVAGVIGKSKYIYDLWGDTVNLASRMESGGVPDSVQVTRPVYEQLKDQFVFEPRGAIEVKGKGKVEAWVLRF
;
A
#
# COMPACT_ATOMS: atom_id res chain seq x y z
N MET A 1 13.60 -3.88 -21.12
CA MET A 1 12.43 -3.04 -20.80
C MET A 1 11.69 -3.50 -19.55
N ALA A 2 11.39 -4.79 -19.38
CA ALA A 2 10.65 -5.29 -18.21
C ALA A 2 11.26 -4.99 -16.84
N ALA A 3 12.59 -5.15 -16.72
CA ALA A 3 13.31 -4.78 -15.50
C ALA A 3 13.19 -3.28 -15.19
N LYS A 4 13.30 -2.41 -16.22
CA LYS A 4 13.20 -0.95 -16.04
C LYS A 4 11.81 -0.52 -15.56
N LEU A 5 10.74 -1.01 -16.20
CA LEU A 5 9.36 -0.69 -15.80
C LEU A 5 9.07 -1.16 -14.36
N PHE A 6 9.46 -2.40 -14.03
CA PHE A 6 9.32 -2.94 -12.68
C PHE A 6 10.05 -2.08 -11.64
N THR A 7 11.32 -1.75 -11.88
CA THR A 7 12.11 -0.93 -10.95
C THR A 7 11.51 0.46 -10.76
N THR A 8 10.98 1.09 -11.81
CA THR A 8 10.37 2.42 -11.72
C THR A 8 9.09 2.41 -10.91
N LEU A 9 8.22 1.41 -11.13
CA LEU A 9 6.96 1.29 -10.38
C LEU A 9 7.20 1.01 -8.89
N VAL A 10 8.15 0.12 -8.57
CA VAL A 10 8.51 -0.19 -7.18
C VAL A 10 9.13 1.03 -6.50
N LEU A 11 10.03 1.75 -7.18
CA LEU A 11 10.66 2.95 -6.63
C LEU A 11 9.63 4.04 -6.32
N LEU A 12 8.71 4.32 -7.25
CA LEU A 12 7.66 5.32 -7.04
C LEU A 12 6.74 4.96 -5.87
N GLY A 13 6.30 3.70 -5.79
CA GLY A 13 5.48 3.23 -4.67
C GLY A 13 6.24 3.27 -3.33
N ALA A 14 7.53 2.92 -3.33
CA ALA A 14 8.36 2.96 -2.13
C ALA A 14 8.58 4.39 -1.61
N ILE A 15 8.83 5.34 -2.51
CA ILE A 15 8.93 6.76 -2.15
C ILE A 15 7.61 7.25 -1.56
N ALA A 16 6.46 6.92 -2.17
CA ALA A 16 5.16 7.31 -1.64
C ALA A 16 4.91 6.77 -0.22
N VAL A 17 5.15 5.47 0.01
CA VAL A 17 5.01 4.84 1.33
C VAL A 17 5.94 5.49 2.36
N LEU A 18 7.20 5.74 1.99
CA LEU A 18 8.19 6.37 2.87
C LEU A 18 7.77 7.80 3.24
N VAL A 19 7.42 8.63 2.26
CA VAL A 19 7.04 10.04 2.48
C VAL A 19 5.79 10.12 3.34
N THR A 20 4.75 9.35 3.02
CA THR A 20 3.51 9.34 3.81
C THR A 20 3.75 8.81 5.23
N GLY A 21 4.56 7.75 5.39
CA GLY A 21 4.90 7.20 6.71
C GLY A 21 5.67 8.18 7.59
N VAL A 22 6.70 8.84 7.04
CA VAL A 22 7.50 9.84 7.76
C VAL A 22 6.67 11.08 8.10
N LEU A 23 5.91 11.61 7.15
CA LEU A 23 5.07 12.79 7.39
C LEU A 23 3.95 12.50 8.40
N GLY A 24 3.35 11.30 8.33
CA GLY A 24 2.37 10.83 9.29
C GLY A 24 2.94 10.71 10.70
N TYR A 25 4.15 10.14 10.83
CA TYR A 25 4.85 10.02 12.10
C TYR A 25 5.17 11.38 12.74
N ILE A 26 5.72 12.32 11.97
CA ILE A 26 6.06 13.68 12.47
C ILE A 26 4.78 14.39 12.95
N ARG A 27 3.72 14.40 12.13
CA ARG A 27 2.46 15.06 12.50
C ARG A 27 1.80 14.43 13.72
N ALA A 28 1.84 13.10 13.83
CA ALA A 28 1.29 12.39 14.97
C ALA A 28 2.06 12.70 16.25
N ARG A 29 3.40 12.75 16.18
CA ARG A 29 4.25 13.12 17.32
C ARG A 29 3.96 14.54 17.79
N ASP A 30 3.96 15.51 16.88
CA ASP A 30 3.73 16.93 17.22
C ASP A 30 2.32 17.12 17.81
N ALA A 31 1.32 16.45 17.25
CA ALA A 31 -0.05 16.49 17.76
C ALA A 31 -0.19 15.86 19.15
N LEU A 32 0.48 14.72 19.40
CA LEU A 32 0.47 14.07 20.70
C LEU A 32 1.22 14.91 21.73
N GLU A 33 2.38 15.45 21.40
CA GLU A 33 3.16 16.31 22.29
C GLU A 33 2.33 17.53 22.73
N LYS A 34 1.67 18.19 21.77
CA LYS A 34 0.73 19.27 22.07
C LYS A 34 -0.42 18.83 22.97
N ALA A 35 -1.03 17.68 22.68
CA ALA A 35 -2.13 17.16 23.50
C ALA A 35 -1.70 16.86 24.95
N VAL A 36 -0.49 16.32 25.14
CA VAL A 36 0.08 16.08 26.47
C VAL A 36 0.36 17.40 27.18
N PHE A 37 0.92 18.41 26.50
CA PHE A 37 1.10 19.74 27.11
C PHE A 37 -0.22 20.42 27.50
N ASP A 38 -1.26 20.30 26.67
CA ASP A 38 -2.59 20.82 26.98
C ASP A 38 -3.18 20.10 28.20
N GLN A 39 -3.05 18.77 28.29
CA GLN A 39 -3.46 17.97 29.45
C GLN A 39 -2.70 18.37 30.72
N LEU A 40 -1.37 18.47 30.65
CA LEU A 40 -0.53 18.88 31.78
C LEU A 40 -0.88 20.30 32.24
N THR A 41 -1.15 21.21 31.31
CA THR A 41 -1.55 22.58 31.63
C THR A 41 -2.93 22.61 32.29
N ALA A 42 -3.89 21.84 31.80
CA ALA A 42 -5.20 21.71 32.43
C ALA A 42 -5.09 21.13 33.85
N ALA A 43 -4.29 20.08 34.04
CA ALA A 43 -4.02 19.47 35.34
C ALA A 43 -3.34 20.47 36.29
N ARG A 44 -2.30 21.17 35.81
CA ARG A 44 -1.61 22.24 36.56
C ARG A 44 -2.58 23.32 37.01
N GLN A 45 -3.38 23.87 36.10
CA GLN A 45 -4.35 24.93 36.41
C GLN A 45 -5.46 24.46 37.37
N ALA A 46 -5.88 23.19 37.27
CA ALA A 46 -6.78 22.60 38.24
C ALA A 46 -6.15 22.57 39.64
N LYS A 47 -4.89 22.10 39.75
CA LYS A 47 -4.14 22.08 41.01
C LYS A 47 -3.85 23.48 41.56
N THR A 48 -3.45 24.42 40.72
CA THR A 48 -3.30 25.85 41.07
C THR A 48 -4.57 26.37 41.73
N ARG A 49 -5.74 26.19 41.09
CA ARG A 49 -7.02 26.64 41.66
C ARG A 49 -7.38 25.94 42.96
N GLN A 50 -7.07 24.65 43.11
CA GLN A 50 -7.32 23.91 44.35
C GLN A 50 -6.45 24.45 45.51
N VAL A 51 -5.15 24.63 45.28
CA VAL A 51 -4.21 25.16 46.29
C VAL A 51 -4.56 26.60 46.66
N GLU A 52 -4.77 27.48 45.68
CA GLU A 52 -5.14 28.87 45.95
C GLU A 52 -6.50 29.00 46.65
N THR A 53 -7.47 28.13 46.33
CA THR A 53 -8.75 28.09 47.03
C THR A 53 -8.58 27.62 48.47
N TYR A 54 -7.76 26.59 48.73
CA TYR A 54 -7.46 26.13 50.08
C TYR A 54 -6.95 27.27 50.98
N PHE A 55 -5.93 28.01 50.51
CA PHE A 55 -5.41 29.15 51.28
C PHE A 55 -6.44 30.27 51.43
N ARG A 56 -7.19 30.62 50.38
CA ARG A 56 -8.23 31.65 50.48
C ARG A 56 -9.35 31.28 51.46
N THR A 57 -9.76 30.01 51.49
CA THR A 57 -10.75 29.52 52.46
C THR A 57 -10.25 29.70 53.88
N ILE A 58 -9.04 29.22 54.18
CA ILE A 58 -8.48 29.35 55.54
C ILE A 58 -8.31 30.82 55.92
N GLN A 59 -7.87 31.69 54.99
CA GLN A 59 -7.80 33.14 55.24
C GLN A 59 -9.15 33.73 55.63
N SER A 60 -10.21 33.38 54.90
CA SER A 60 -11.57 33.85 55.18
C SER A 60 -12.10 33.34 56.52
N GLU A 61 -11.92 32.05 56.81
CA GLU A 61 -12.35 31.44 58.07
C GLU A 61 -11.60 32.03 59.27
N LEU A 62 -10.28 32.22 59.15
CA LEU A 62 -9.47 32.78 60.23
C LEU A 62 -9.86 34.24 60.53
N ARG A 63 -10.15 35.05 59.50
CA ARG A 63 -10.68 36.42 59.67
C ARG A 63 -12.03 36.42 60.39
N LEU A 64 -12.93 35.52 60.01
CA LEU A 64 -14.24 35.40 60.65
C LEU A 64 -14.10 34.99 62.12
N LEU A 65 -13.25 34.02 62.42
CA LEU A 65 -12.97 33.59 63.79
C LEU A 65 -12.32 34.71 64.61
N ALA A 66 -11.33 35.42 64.08
CA ALA A 66 -10.63 36.50 64.79
C ALA A 66 -11.53 37.70 65.14
N THR A 67 -12.60 37.91 64.37
CA THR A 67 -13.61 38.96 64.63
C THR A 67 -14.80 38.48 65.46
N SER A 68 -14.87 37.18 65.74
CA SER A 68 -15.96 36.60 66.54
C SER A 68 -15.90 37.07 68.00
N LYS A 69 -17.06 37.29 68.62
CA LYS A 69 -17.16 37.64 70.04
C LYS A 69 -16.47 36.61 70.94
N MET A 70 -16.58 35.32 70.58
CA MET A 70 -15.94 34.22 71.29
C MET A 70 -14.42 34.40 71.37
N VAL A 71 -13.74 34.63 70.24
CA VAL A 71 -12.27 34.80 70.22
C VAL A 71 -11.86 36.11 70.90
N VAL A 72 -12.63 37.18 70.73
CA VAL A 72 -12.36 38.47 71.39
C VAL A 72 -12.44 38.36 72.91
N ASP A 73 -13.48 37.72 73.44
CA ASP A 73 -13.67 37.52 74.89
C ASP A 73 -12.62 36.55 75.44
N ALA A 74 -12.40 35.41 74.78
CA ALA A 74 -11.38 34.43 75.15
C ALA A 74 -9.97 35.06 75.20
N THR A 75 -9.61 35.88 74.22
CA THR A 75 -8.32 36.59 74.17
C THR A 75 -8.12 37.46 75.40
N ARG A 76 -9.14 38.22 75.82
CA ARG A 76 -9.05 39.10 77.00
C ARG A 76 -8.94 38.30 78.29
N GLU A 77 -9.80 37.30 78.45
CA GLU A 77 -9.93 36.54 79.68
C GLU A 77 -8.71 35.63 79.91
N PHE A 78 -8.25 34.91 78.87
CA PHE A 78 -7.03 34.10 78.97
C PHE A 78 -5.81 34.95 79.25
N ARG A 79 -5.68 36.14 78.65
CA ARG A 79 -4.56 37.04 78.96
C ARG A 79 -4.51 37.40 80.44
N ILE A 80 -5.66 37.76 81.03
CA ILE A 80 -5.74 38.09 82.46
C ILE A 80 -5.37 36.88 83.32
N ALA A 81 -5.90 35.69 83.01
CA ALA A 81 -5.62 34.47 83.77
C ALA A 81 -4.14 34.05 83.68
N VAL A 82 -3.54 34.13 82.48
CA VAL A 82 -2.11 33.85 82.28
C VAL A 82 -1.25 34.86 83.04
N ASP A 83 -1.58 36.16 83.00
CA ASP A 83 -0.84 37.18 83.74
C ASP A 83 -0.91 36.97 85.26
N GLN A 84 -2.06 36.51 85.79
CA GLN A 84 -2.22 36.17 87.20
C GLN A 84 -1.31 35.00 87.61
N LEU A 85 -1.29 33.92 86.82
CA LEU A 85 -0.40 32.77 87.06
C LEU A 85 1.07 33.15 86.94
N ASP A 86 1.42 34.04 86.01
CA ASP A 86 2.81 34.45 85.81
C ASP A 86 3.32 35.29 86.99
N ARG A 87 2.47 36.15 87.56
CA ARG A 87 2.76 36.91 88.78
C ARG A 87 2.85 36.02 90.02
N ALA A 88 2.00 35.00 90.12
CA ALA A 88 2.05 34.03 91.22
C ALA A 88 3.35 33.21 91.18
N GLY A 89 3.89 32.96 89.98
CA GLY A 89 5.07 32.14 89.80
C GLY A 89 4.76 30.64 89.85
N ALA A 90 5.69 29.83 89.34
CA ALA A 90 5.62 28.37 89.49
C ALA A 90 6.47 27.90 90.68
N PRO A 91 5.91 27.07 91.58
CA PRO A 91 6.65 26.40 92.64
C PRO A 91 7.88 25.62 92.12
N PRO A 92 8.98 25.54 92.89
CA PRO A 92 10.21 24.86 92.43
C PRO A 92 10.03 23.39 92.06
N ASP A 93 9.17 22.67 92.79
CA ASP A 93 8.82 21.27 92.52
C ASP A 93 8.11 21.11 91.17
N LEU A 94 7.20 22.02 90.84
CA LEU A 94 6.51 22.03 89.56
C LEU A 94 7.48 22.33 88.42
N ARG A 95 8.39 23.30 88.60
CA ARG A 95 9.45 23.60 87.62
C ARG A 95 10.33 22.38 87.36
N GLN A 96 10.68 21.65 88.41
CA GLN A 96 11.48 20.42 88.30
C GLN A 96 10.72 19.35 87.50
N LYS A 97 9.45 19.07 87.81
CA LYS A 97 8.66 18.05 87.09
C LYS A 97 8.53 18.35 85.60
N VAL A 98 8.31 19.63 85.23
CA VAL A 98 8.29 20.03 83.81
C VAL A 98 9.66 19.84 83.18
N GLY A 99 10.74 20.23 83.86
CA GLY A 99 12.11 20.03 83.37
C GLY A 99 12.45 18.55 83.14
N ASP A 100 12.10 17.69 84.09
CA ASP A 100 12.27 16.24 84.01
C ASP A 100 11.45 15.66 82.83
N TRP A 101 10.23 16.16 82.62
CA TRP A 101 9.40 15.75 81.48
C TRP A 101 10.03 16.14 80.15
N TYR A 102 10.56 17.37 80.01
CA TYR A 102 11.26 17.80 78.78
C TYR A 102 12.49 16.92 78.52
N ALA A 103 13.29 16.66 79.56
CA ALA A 103 14.48 15.82 79.45
C ALA A 103 14.15 14.38 79.01
N ALA A 104 13.04 13.82 79.50
CA ALA A 104 12.63 12.45 79.21
C ALA A 104 11.86 12.30 77.88
N ASN A 105 11.08 13.30 77.47
CA ASN A 105 10.12 13.16 76.36
C ASN A 105 10.46 14.03 75.14
N PHE A 106 10.96 15.26 75.34
CA PHE A 106 11.14 16.21 74.25
C PHE A 106 12.59 16.25 73.74
N ILE A 107 13.58 16.23 74.62
CA ILE A 107 15.00 16.26 74.25
C ILE A 107 15.44 15.02 73.43
N PRO A 108 14.99 13.79 73.71
CA PRO A 108 15.32 12.64 72.87
C PRO A 108 14.79 12.79 71.44
N GLU A 109 13.60 13.36 71.29
CA GLU A 109 13.02 13.65 69.97
C GLU A 109 13.83 14.72 69.23
N MET A 110 14.19 15.82 69.90
CA MET A 110 15.04 16.85 69.31
C MET A 110 16.44 16.32 68.96
N THR A 111 16.98 15.40 69.76
CA THR A 111 18.27 14.73 69.48
C THR A 111 18.18 13.92 68.20
N ARG A 112 17.09 13.17 68.02
CA ARG A 112 16.82 12.41 66.79
C ARG A 112 16.74 13.32 65.57
N ILE A 113 16.12 14.50 65.68
CA ILE A 113 15.87 15.43 64.56
C ILE A 113 17.09 16.30 64.25
N LEU A 114 17.78 16.83 65.26
CA LEU A 114 18.95 17.68 65.08
C LEU A 114 20.21 16.86 64.78
N GLY A 115 20.20 15.55 65.04
CA GLY A 115 21.38 14.69 64.90
C GLY A 115 22.46 14.99 65.95
N ARG A 116 22.12 15.78 66.98
CA ARG A 116 22.97 16.15 68.11
C ARG A 116 22.08 16.41 69.33
N GLU A 117 22.60 16.14 70.51
CA GLU A 117 21.88 16.41 71.76
C GLU A 117 21.89 17.92 72.05
N PRO A 118 20.73 18.59 72.08
CA PRO A 118 20.66 19.99 72.43
C PRO A 118 20.63 20.20 73.95
N ALA A 119 21.01 21.40 74.40
CA ALA A 119 20.91 21.72 75.82
C ALA A 119 19.45 21.87 76.25
N LEU A 120 19.05 21.22 77.35
CA LEU A 120 17.71 21.32 77.91
C LEU A 120 17.28 22.77 78.15
N SER A 121 18.20 23.61 78.63
CA SER A 121 17.98 25.03 78.88
C SER A 121 17.53 25.82 77.67
N ASP A 122 17.83 25.35 76.46
CA ASP A 122 17.47 26.04 75.21
C ASP A 122 15.99 25.90 74.86
N TYR A 123 15.27 24.96 75.49
CA TYR A 123 13.86 24.66 75.22
C TYR A 123 12.94 24.91 76.40
N LEU A 124 13.48 25.10 77.60
CA LEU A 124 12.67 25.37 78.78
C LEU A 124 11.94 26.71 78.66
N PRO A 125 10.68 26.79 79.11
CA PRO A 125 9.90 28.01 79.00
C PRO A 125 10.36 29.09 80.00
N VAL A 126 10.03 30.34 79.70
CA VAL A 126 10.36 31.52 80.53
C VAL A 126 9.09 32.08 81.16
N GLY A 127 9.07 32.16 82.49
CA GLY A 127 7.93 32.66 83.29
C GLY A 127 7.53 31.72 84.41
N GLY A 128 6.44 32.05 85.10
CA GLY A 128 5.74 31.18 86.04
C GLY A 128 4.55 30.47 85.39
N ALA A 129 3.72 31.21 84.65
CA ALA A 129 2.54 30.66 83.99
C ALA A 129 2.85 29.48 83.08
N PRO A 130 3.95 29.48 82.29
CA PRO A 130 4.19 28.38 81.37
C PRO A 130 4.50 27.07 82.07
N TYR A 131 5.28 27.11 83.15
CA TYR A 131 5.53 25.92 83.95
C TYR A 131 4.23 25.39 84.54
N TYR A 132 3.46 26.26 85.20
CA TYR A 132 2.20 25.90 85.85
C TYR A 132 1.23 25.23 84.87
N LEU A 133 0.98 25.86 83.72
CA LEU A 133 0.00 25.38 82.75
C LEU A 133 0.51 24.15 81.99
N GLN A 134 1.79 24.09 81.59
CA GLN A 134 2.33 22.89 80.96
C GLN A 134 2.34 21.69 81.93
N TYR A 135 2.57 21.90 83.22
CA TYR A 135 2.43 20.81 84.19
C TYR A 135 1.03 20.21 84.16
N HIS A 136 -0.01 21.04 84.26
CA HIS A 136 -1.40 20.57 84.34
C HIS A 136 -1.95 20.04 83.00
N TYR A 137 -1.53 20.61 81.87
CA TYR A 137 -2.09 20.27 80.55
C TYR A 137 -1.23 19.33 79.70
N ILE A 138 0.08 19.23 79.99
CA ILE A 138 1.05 18.39 79.25
C ILE A 138 1.57 17.26 80.11
N VAL A 139 2.13 17.56 81.29
CA VAL A 139 2.83 16.59 82.13
C VAL A 139 1.88 15.64 82.85
N GLU A 140 0.87 16.18 83.56
CA GLU A 140 -0.15 15.42 84.30
C GLU A 140 -1.44 15.24 83.49
N SER A 141 -1.37 15.39 82.17
CA SER A 141 -2.55 15.25 81.32
C SER A 141 -3.09 13.81 81.38
N PRO A 142 -4.40 13.60 81.62
CA PRO A 142 -4.98 12.26 81.66
C PRO A 142 -4.97 11.57 80.29
N ASN A 143 -4.79 12.33 79.20
CA ASN A 143 -4.69 11.84 77.83
C ASN A 143 -3.45 12.41 77.13
N PRO A 144 -2.23 11.91 77.42
CA PRO A 144 -0.98 12.49 76.91
C PRO A 144 -0.88 12.55 75.38
N GLU A 145 -1.51 11.59 74.67
CA GLU A 145 -1.54 11.54 73.20
C GLU A 145 -2.69 12.35 72.58
N ARG A 146 -3.65 12.81 73.39
CA ARG A 146 -4.84 13.55 72.93
C ARG A 146 -5.18 14.70 73.88
N ARG A 147 -4.18 15.55 74.16
CA ARG A 147 -4.31 16.67 75.10
C ARG A 147 -5.40 17.65 74.71
N LYS A 148 -5.68 17.80 73.42
CA LYS A 148 -6.84 18.56 72.92
C LYS A 148 -8.20 18.05 73.38
N LEU A 149 -8.32 16.89 74.03
CA LEU A 149 -9.59 16.42 74.57
C LEU A 149 -9.81 16.84 76.03
N LEU A 150 -8.79 17.41 76.68
CA LEU A 150 -8.85 17.87 78.06
C LEU A 150 -9.52 19.24 78.12
N ASP A 151 -10.79 19.31 78.55
CA ASP A 151 -11.54 20.57 78.68
C ASP A 151 -11.22 21.33 79.99
N ASP A 152 -10.88 20.63 81.08
CA ASP A 152 -10.52 21.21 82.38
C ASP A 152 -9.43 20.35 83.03
N ALA A 153 -8.35 20.97 83.51
CA ALA A 153 -7.27 20.25 84.18
C ALA A 153 -7.55 19.96 85.68
N GLY A 154 -8.62 20.53 86.25
CA GLY A 154 -9.00 20.30 87.66
C GLY A 154 -8.07 20.95 88.68
N ASP A 155 -7.26 21.93 88.26
CA ASP A 155 -6.29 22.65 89.11
C ASP A 155 -6.92 23.78 89.94
N GLY A 156 -8.19 24.10 89.69
CA GLY A 156 -8.92 25.19 90.32
C GLY A 156 -8.48 26.59 89.88
N SER A 157 -7.63 26.70 88.86
CA SER A 157 -7.17 27.99 88.34
C SER A 157 -8.26 28.66 87.51
N GLU A 158 -8.24 30.01 87.49
CA GLU A 158 -9.12 30.77 86.61
C GLU A 158 -8.89 30.40 85.13
N TYR A 159 -7.66 30.04 84.77
CA TYR A 159 -7.33 29.57 83.43
C TYR A 159 -8.13 28.32 83.06
N SER A 160 -8.15 27.29 83.92
CA SER A 160 -8.86 26.05 83.64
C SER A 160 -10.37 26.22 83.60
N ARG A 161 -10.92 27.13 84.45
CA ARG A 161 -12.33 27.51 84.39
C ARG A 161 -12.71 28.13 83.04
N LEU A 162 -11.88 29.03 82.51
CA LEU A 162 -12.07 29.65 81.20
C LEU A 162 -11.84 28.62 80.06
N HIS A 163 -10.87 27.74 80.23
CA HIS A 163 -10.59 26.66 79.29
C HIS A 163 -11.80 25.74 79.12
N ALA A 164 -12.48 25.36 80.21
CA ALA A 164 -13.70 24.56 80.16
C ALA A 164 -14.85 25.23 79.37
N ILE A 165 -14.85 26.56 79.27
CA ILE A 165 -15.85 27.33 78.52
C ILE A 165 -15.47 27.43 77.03
N TYR A 166 -14.25 27.87 76.73
CA TYR A 166 -13.86 28.22 75.36
C TYR A 166 -13.24 27.07 74.57
N HIS A 167 -12.56 26.12 75.24
CA HIS A 167 -11.83 25.08 74.55
C HIS A 167 -12.71 24.17 73.67
N PRO A 168 -13.89 23.71 74.12
CA PRO A 168 -14.76 22.89 73.27
C PRO A 168 -15.15 23.61 71.97
N LEU A 169 -15.40 24.92 72.05
CA LEU A 169 -15.78 25.75 70.90
C LEU A 169 -14.60 25.98 69.95
N MET A 170 -13.43 26.32 70.50
CA MET A 170 -12.20 26.53 69.72
C MET A 170 -11.71 25.24 69.06
N ARG A 171 -11.81 24.10 69.77
CA ARG A 171 -11.53 22.77 69.22
C ARG A 171 -12.48 22.41 68.07
N ALA A 172 -13.77 22.70 68.22
CA ALA A 172 -14.75 22.50 67.17
C ALA A 172 -14.46 23.40 65.95
N ALA A 173 -14.10 24.66 66.17
CA ALA A 173 -13.70 25.58 65.11
C ALA A 173 -12.45 25.08 64.35
N ALA A 174 -11.38 24.71 65.08
CA ALA A 174 -10.16 24.17 64.48
C ALA A 174 -10.43 22.91 63.65
N THR A 175 -11.24 21.98 64.19
CA THR A 175 -11.61 20.74 63.50
C THR A 175 -12.45 21.01 62.25
N THR A 176 -13.39 21.97 62.32
CA THR A 176 -14.27 22.32 61.19
C THR A 176 -13.51 22.97 60.04
N VAL A 177 -12.53 23.83 60.36
CA VAL A 177 -11.67 24.48 59.37
C VAL A 177 -10.60 23.53 58.83
N GLY A 178 -10.28 22.45 59.55
CA GLY A 178 -9.20 21.53 59.17
C GLY A 178 -7.81 22.04 59.56
N LEU A 179 -7.71 22.77 60.68
CA LEU A 179 -6.44 23.24 61.22
C LEU A 179 -5.81 22.18 62.12
N PHE A 180 -4.48 22.08 62.08
CA PHE A 180 -3.74 21.21 63.00
C PHE A 180 -3.86 21.73 64.44
N ASP A 181 -3.55 23.02 64.61
CA ASP A 181 -3.73 23.74 65.87
C ASP A 181 -4.25 25.17 65.62
N LEU A 182 -4.97 25.69 66.61
CA LEU A 182 -5.49 27.05 66.66
C LEU A 182 -5.07 27.68 67.99
N MET A 183 -4.29 28.75 67.90
CA MET A 183 -3.63 29.38 69.04
C MET A 183 -4.03 30.86 69.14
N ILE A 184 -3.88 31.42 70.33
CA ILE A 184 -4.02 32.87 70.55
C ILE A 184 -2.73 33.39 71.15
N ALA A 185 -2.16 34.43 70.56
CA ALA A 185 -1.00 35.13 71.07
C ALA A 185 -1.37 36.49 71.66
N ASP A 186 -0.75 36.86 72.77
CA ASP A 186 -0.77 38.24 73.28
C ASP A 186 0.12 39.13 72.39
N PRO A 187 -0.37 40.27 71.90
CA PRO A 187 0.31 41.05 70.87
C PRO A 187 1.51 41.82 71.42
N LYS A 188 1.61 41.99 72.75
CA LYS A 188 2.68 42.76 73.40
C LYS A 188 3.87 41.87 73.75
N SER A 189 3.61 40.77 74.45
CA SER A 189 4.63 39.82 74.93
C SER A 189 4.96 38.71 73.91
N GLY A 190 4.13 38.56 72.87
CA GLY A 190 4.19 37.44 71.95
C GLY A 190 3.91 36.09 72.61
N ARG A 191 3.30 36.07 73.80
CA ARG A 191 3.02 34.82 74.53
C ARG A 191 1.82 34.10 73.93
N LEU A 192 1.94 32.80 73.68
CA LEU A 192 0.83 31.94 73.26
C LEU A 192 -0.12 31.65 74.43
N ILE A 193 -1.03 32.57 74.72
CA ILE A 193 -1.96 32.48 75.87
C ILE A 193 -2.96 31.32 75.76
N TYR A 194 -3.13 30.72 74.58
CA TYR A 194 -4.01 29.58 74.35
C TYR A 194 -3.53 28.74 73.14
N THR A 195 -3.69 27.42 73.21
CA THR A 195 -3.50 26.47 72.10
C THR A 195 -4.57 25.36 72.19
N VAL A 196 -5.04 24.82 71.05
CA VAL A 196 -5.96 23.67 71.07
C VAL A 196 -5.19 22.40 71.41
N ASP A 197 -4.07 22.14 70.73
CA ASP A 197 -3.37 20.86 70.80
C ASP A 197 -2.44 20.70 72.01
N LYS A 198 -1.94 21.82 72.56
CA LYS A 198 -1.07 21.87 73.77
C LYS A 198 0.25 21.14 73.55
N GLU A 199 1.00 21.60 72.56
CA GLU A 199 2.41 21.24 72.39
C GLU A 199 3.30 22.03 73.35
N VAL A 200 4.61 21.82 73.29
CA VAL A 200 5.61 22.45 74.18
C VAL A 200 5.75 23.98 74.00
N ASP A 201 5.11 24.54 72.98
CA ASP A 201 4.97 25.97 72.73
C ASP A 201 3.81 26.61 73.52
N PHE A 202 2.88 25.79 74.04
CA PHE A 202 1.77 26.23 74.86
C PHE A 202 2.25 27.16 75.97
N THR A 203 1.70 28.38 76.04
CA THR A 203 1.99 29.44 77.02
C THR A 203 3.40 30.02 76.98
N THR A 204 4.24 29.61 76.02
CA THR A 204 5.60 30.16 75.86
C THR A 204 5.59 31.53 75.19
N SER A 205 6.62 32.36 75.48
CA SER A 205 6.81 33.65 74.81
C SER A 205 7.55 33.48 73.49
N LEU A 206 6.96 33.97 72.40
CA LEU A 206 7.58 34.04 71.08
C LEU A 206 8.57 35.21 70.93
N GLN A 207 8.77 36.03 71.96
CA GLN A 207 9.77 37.11 71.97
C GLN A 207 10.97 36.77 72.86
N LEU A 208 10.71 36.25 74.06
CA LEU A 208 11.72 36.00 75.09
C LEU A 208 12.06 34.51 75.28
N GLY A 209 11.25 33.61 74.74
CA GLY A 209 11.36 32.18 74.94
C GLY A 209 12.23 31.43 73.91
N PRO A 210 12.18 30.08 73.94
CA PRO A 210 12.98 29.22 73.07
C PRO A 210 12.62 29.39 71.59
N TYR A 211 11.36 29.71 71.29
CA TYR A 211 10.83 29.75 69.91
C TYR A 211 10.89 31.14 69.26
N ARG A 212 11.68 32.08 69.78
CA ARG A 212 11.74 33.48 69.29
C ARG A 212 12.26 33.66 67.85
N ARG A 213 12.90 32.63 67.28
CA ARG A 213 13.43 32.64 65.90
C ARG A 213 12.60 31.80 64.92
N THR A 214 11.41 31.37 65.33
CA THR A 214 10.52 30.57 64.49
C THR A 214 9.70 31.44 63.55
N ASN A 215 9.12 30.81 62.53
CA ASN A 215 8.20 31.47 61.62
C ASN A 215 6.90 31.93 62.33
N VAL A 216 6.37 31.19 63.31
CA VAL A 216 5.23 31.68 64.11
C VAL A 216 5.54 32.98 64.86
N ALA A 217 6.75 33.11 65.42
CA ALA A 217 7.17 34.34 66.09
C ALA A 217 7.20 35.53 65.12
N ALA A 218 7.72 35.32 63.90
CA ALA A 218 7.74 36.34 62.85
C ALA A 218 6.32 36.72 62.39
N ALA A 219 5.44 35.74 62.19
CA ALA A 219 4.05 35.95 61.79
C ALA A 219 3.27 36.76 62.84
N VAL A 220 3.37 36.36 64.11
CA VAL A 220 2.70 37.05 65.24
C VAL A 220 3.23 38.47 65.40
N ALA A 221 4.55 38.66 65.35
CA ALA A 221 5.17 39.98 65.51
C ALA A 221 4.72 40.96 64.42
N ARG A 222 4.62 40.51 63.15
CA ARG A 222 4.11 41.36 62.06
C ARG A 222 2.61 41.62 62.17
N CYS A 223 1.81 40.57 62.37
CA CYS A 223 0.36 40.69 62.35
C CYS A 223 -0.16 41.56 63.50
N SER A 224 0.48 41.47 64.68
CA SER A 224 0.11 42.25 65.87
C SER A 224 0.28 43.77 65.69
N GLN A 225 0.98 44.22 64.65
CA GLN A 225 1.17 45.64 64.35
C GLN A 225 0.12 46.20 63.39
N ILE A 226 -0.74 45.35 62.81
CA ILE A 226 -1.70 45.73 61.78
C ILE A 226 -3.11 45.81 62.39
N ALA A 227 -3.59 47.03 62.60
CA ALA A 227 -4.94 47.29 63.11
C ALA A 227 -6.01 47.26 62.00
N ASP A 228 -6.01 46.20 61.18
CA ASP A 228 -6.97 45.97 60.09
C ASP A 228 -7.60 44.57 60.24
N PRO A 229 -8.93 44.44 60.42
CA PRO A 229 -9.61 43.14 60.53
C PRO A 229 -9.47 42.24 59.30
N SER A 230 -9.12 42.81 58.14
CA SER A 230 -8.88 42.06 56.90
C SER A 230 -7.43 41.58 56.77
N ALA A 231 -6.52 42.00 57.65
CA ALA A 231 -5.13 41.61 57.59
C ALA A 231 -4.95 40.12 57.86
N ILE A 232 -4.08 39.49 57.08
CA ILE A 232 -3.55 38.15 57.30
C ILE A 232 -2.04 38.22 57.13
N CYS A 233 -1.30 37.62 58.05
CA CYS A 233 0.12 37.37 57.89
C CYS A 233 0.36 35.87 57.73
N LEU A 234 0.72 35.46 56.52
CA LEU A 234 1.16 34.10 56.21
C LEU A 234 2.70 34.04 56.29
N GLU A 235 3.20 32.96 56.87
CA GLU A 235 4.60 32.55 56.78
C GLU A 235 4.72 31.20 56.08
N ASP A 236 5.78 31.05 55.29
CA ASP A 236 6.11 29.79 54.62
C ASP A 236 6.46 28.69 55.64
N PHE A 237 6.50 27.46 55.14
CA PHE A 237 6.95 26.28 55.85
C PHE A 237 8.37 26.46 56.39
N SER A 238 8.54 26.12 57.66
CA SER A 238 9.83 25.96 58.33
C SER A 238 9.75 24.75 59.26
N SER A 239 10.90 24.18 59.61
CA SER A 239 10.94 23.12 60.63
C SER A 239 10.50 23.70 61.98
N TYR A 240 9.50 23.07 62.59
CA TYR A 240 8.93 23.54 63.86
C TYR A 240 9.16 22.52 64.97
N ALA A 241 10.10 22.85 65.87
CA ALA A 241 10.52 21.97 66.95
C ALA A 241 9.38 21.48 67.86
N PRO A 242 8.38 22.30 68.23
CA PRO A 242 7.25 21.84 69.03
C PRO A 242 6.47 20.68 68.43
N SER A 243 6.37 20.62 67.09
CA SER A 243 5.71 19.53 66.35
C SER A 243 6.71 18.52 65.79
N GLY A 244 7.74 18.15 66.56
CA GLY A 244 8.70 17.11 66.16
C GLY A 244 9.52 17.47 64.92
N GLY A 245 9.73 18.77 64.65
CA GLY A 245 10.49 19.25 63.50
C GLY A 245 9.75 19.19 62.17
N ALA A 246 8.45 18.89 62.17
CA ALA A 246 7.63 18.85 60.96
C ALA A 246 7.67 20.19 60.20
N PRO A 247 7.53 20.17 58.86
CA PRO A 247 7.33 21.38 58.08
C PRO A 247 5.97 22.02 58.41
N ILE A 248 6.00 23.15 59.10
CA ILE A 248 4.79 23.88 59.51
C ILE A 248 4.79 25.31 58.96
N ALA A 249 3.67 25.72 58.39
CA ALA A 249 3.39 27.09 57.99
C ALA A 249 2.39 27.72 58.97
N PHE A 250 2.45 29.04 59.13
CA PHE A 250 1.58 29.75 60.08
C PHE A 250 0.83 30.87 59.40
N MET A 251 -0.48 30.95 59.68
CA MET A 251 -1.33 32.04 59.24
C MET A 251 -1.88 32.77 60.46
N VAL A 252 -1.74 34.10 60.48
CA VAL A 252 -2.12 34.90 61.64
C VAL A 252 -3.12 35.99 61.23
N ALA A 253 -4.17 36.16 62.03
CA ALA A 253 -5.14 37.25 61.92
C ALA A 253 -5.12 38.09 63.21
N PRO A 254 -5.19 39.43 63.14
CA PRO A 254 -5.23 40.25 64.33
C PRO A 254 -6.61 40.17 64.98
N VAL A 255 -6.64 39.95 66.29
CA VAL A 255 -7.88 40.05 67.09
C VAL A 255 -8.01 41.50 67.54
N ILE A 256 -9.02 42.19 67.01
CA ILE A 256 -9.21 43.62 67.22
C ILE A 256 -10.45 43.86 68.07
N ALA A 257 -10.33 44.71 69.08
CA ALA A 257 -11.46 45.19 69.83
C ALA A 257 -11.38 46.72 70.01
N GLN A 258 -12.46 47.41 69.66
CA GLN A 258 -12.54 48.89 69.72
C GLN A 258 -11.40 49.58 68.94
N GLY A 259 -11.01 49.01 67.79
CA GLY A 259 -9.94 49.56 66.94
C GLY A 259 -8.51 49.28 67.42
N VAL A 260 -8.33 48.53 68.52
CA VAL A 260 -7.02 48.16 69.06
C VAL A 260 -6.79 46.67 68.90
N VAL A 261 -5.58 46.29 68.45
CA VAL A 261 -5.15 44.88 68.43
C VAL A 261 -4.97 44.40 69.87
N ILE A 262 -5.78 43.45 70.30
CA ILE A 262 -5.77 42.87 71.65
C ILE A 262 -5.18 41.45 71.69
N GLY A 263 -5.03 40.81 70.53
CA GLY A 263 -4.54 39.45 70.35
C GLY A 263 -4.15 39.19 68.90
N ALA A 264 -3.56 38.03 68.66
CA ALA A 264 -3.35 37.49 67.33
C ALA A 264 -3.83 36.03 67.32
N LEU A 265 -4.79 35.72 66.46
CA LEU A 265 -5.29 34.37 66.25
C LEU A 265 -4.37 33.67 65.24
N VAL A 266 -3.77 32.58 65.65
CA VAL A 266 -2.74 31.85 64.89
C VAL A 266 -3.30 30.50 64.48
N ALA A 267 -3.24 30.21 63.19
CA ALA A 267 -3.55 28.91 62.62
C ALA A 267 -2.26 28.20 62.21
N GLN A 268 -2.08 26.99 62.72
CA GLN A 268 -1.01 26.09 62.33
C GLN A 268 -1.45 25.25 61.13
N LEU A 269 -0.73 25.39 60.02
CA LEU A 269 -0.99 24.67 58.78
C LEU A 269 0.01 23.52 58.65
N SER A 270 -0.51 22.29 58.70
CA SER A 270 0.29 21.10 58.39
C SER A 270 0.56 21.01 56.90
N ASN A 271 1.77 20.57 56.54
CA ASN A 271 2.10 20.20 55.18
C ASN A 271 1.23 19.05 54.63
N ASP A 272 0.73 18.15 55.47
CA ASP A 272 -0.02 16.97 55.02
C ASP A 272 -1.29 17.35 54.23
N GLU A 273 -2.00 18.39 54.66
CA GLU A 273 -3.22 18.85 53.97
C GLU A 273 -2.90 19.42 52.59
N ILE A 274 -1.83 20.22 52.48
CA ILE A 274 -1.39 20.78 51.20
C ILE A 274 -0.87 19.66 50.29
N ASP A 275 -0.12 18.72 50.84
CA ASP A 275 0.34 17.54 50.11
C ASP A 275 -0.84 16.72 49.56
N ASN A 276 -1.88 16.51 50.36
CA ASN A 276 -3.10 15.83 49.92
C ASN A 276 -3.82 16.57 48.80
N VAL A 277 -3.89 17.90 48.85
CA VAL A 277 -4.48 18.73 47.78
C VAL A 277 -3.70 18.58 46.47
N VAL A 278 -2.37 18.71 46.55
CA VAL A 278 -1.49 18.67 45.36
C VAL A 278 -1.46 17.26 44.74
N THR A 279 -1.31 16.23 45.58
CA THR A 279 -1.20 14.82 45.15
C THR A 279 -2.56 14.16 44.86
N GLY A 280 -3.68 14.82 45.16
CA GLY A 280 -5.02 14.24 45.03
C GLY A 280 -5.25 13.07 45.99
N ASN A 281 -4.74 13.19 47.22
CA ASN A 281 -4.61 12.09 48.19
C ASN A 281 -3.80 10.92 47.63
N ARG A 282 -2.71 11.22 46.92
CA ARG A 282 -1.81 10.22 46.32
C ARG A 282 -2.49 9.30 45.29
N ARG A 283 -3.53 9.81 44.61
CA ARG A 283 -4.30 9.08 43.57
C ARG A 283 -4.01 9.61 42.18
N TRP A 284 -2.73 9.76 41.84
CA TRP A 284 -2.25 10.39 40.59
C TRP A 284 -2.93 9.85 39.32
N ARG A 285 -3.10 8.52 39.19
CA ARG A 285 -3.80 7.92 38.04
C ARG A 285 -5.24 8.41 37.89
N GLN A 286 -5.98 8.54 38.99
CA GLN A 286 -7.38 8.99 38.99
C GLN A 286 -7.49 10.50 38.74
N GLU A 287 -6.44 11.24 39.10
CA GLU A 287 -6.27 12.67 38.80
C GLU A 287 -5.79 12.93 37.36
N GLY A 288 -5.62 11.88 36.55
CA GLY A 288 -5.26 12.01 35.14
C GLY A 288 -3.77 12.19 34.87
N PHE A 289 -2.90 11.83 35.81
CA PHE A 289 -1.44 11.92 35.66
C PHE A 289 -0.77 10.64 35.12
N GLY A 290 -1.53 9.59 34.80
CA GLY A 290 -0.96 8.35 34.27
C GLY A 290 -0.03 7.64 35.27
N ASP A 291 0.97 6.93 34.76
CA ASP A 291 1.84 6.04 35.52
C ASP A 291 3.05 6.74 36.14
N THR A 292 3.56 7.81 35.53
CA THR A 292 4.76 8.55 35.95
C THR A 292 4.50 10.02 36.22
N GLY A 293 3.34 10.53 35.79
CA GLY A 293 3.00 11.93 35.97
C GLY A 293 2.67 12.28 37.41
N GLU A 294 2.84 13.56 37.72
CA GLU A 294 2.58 14.14 39.03
C GLU A 294 2.49 15.67 38.96
N ALA A 295 2.00 16.28 40.05
CA ALA A 295 2.19 17.70 40.33
C ALA A 295 2.91 17.88 41.66
N TYR A 296 3.75 18.90 41.77
CA TYR A 296 4.47 19.22 43.00
C TYR A 296 4.70 20.73 43.17
N LEU A 297 4.91 21.14 44.41
CA LEU A 297 5.16 22.52 44.82
C LEU A 297 6.62 22.74 45.20
N VAL A 298 7.15 23.91 44.86
CA VAL A 298 8.52 24.32 45.19
C VAL A 298 8.56 25.77 45.67
N GLY A 299 9.31 26.02 46.75
CA GLY A 299 9.53 27.35 47.29
C GLY A 299 10.66 28.12 46.61
N PRO A 300 10.91 29.39 47.00
CA PRO A 300 11.95 30.24 46.39
C PRO A 300 13.38 29.79 46.75
N ASP A 301 13.52 28.95 47.76
CA ASP A 301 14.74 28.24 48.15
C ASP A 301 15.01 26.98 47.32
N TYR A 302 14.16 26.70 46.32
CA TYR A 302 14.15 25.48 45.52
C TYR A 302 13.89 24.21 46.32
N LEU A 303 13.42 24.31 47.56
CA LEU A 303 13.06 23.15 48.36
C LEU A 303 11.59 22.77 48.10
N ALA A 304 11.31 21.47 48.14
CA ALA A 304 9.96 20.96 47.95
C ALA A 304 9.00 21.52 49.03
N ARG A 305 7.77 21.85 48.62
CA ARG A 305 6.63 22.24 49.49
C ARG A 305 5.49 21.23 49.45
N SER A 306 5.66 20.16 48.67
CA SER A 306 4.82 18.96 48.64
C SER A 306 5.70 17.76 48.31
N GLY A 307 5.31 16.57 48.74
CA GLY A 307 6.04 15.34 48.50
C GLY A 307 5.89 14.85 47.05
N PRO A 308 7.00 14.58 46.34
CA PRO A 308 6.91 13.98 45.02
C PRO A 308 6.40 12.54 45.08
N ARG A 309 5.72 12.12 44.02
CA ARG A 309 5.12 10.79 43.84
C ARG A 309 6.09 9.65 44.11
N ALA A 310 7.31 9.76 43.59
CA ALA A 310 8.34 8.73 43.71
C ALA A 310 8.67 8.39 45.18
N PHE A 311 8.63 9.39 46.07
CA PHE A 311 8.87 9.17 47.50
C PHE A 311 7.82 8.26 48.15
N TYR A 312 6.56 8.37 47.70
CA TYR A 312 5.43 7.61 48.26
C TYR A 312 5.24 6.24 47.61
N GLU A 313 5.43 6.14 46.29
CA GLU A 313 5.21 4.88 45.56
C GLU A 313 6.43 3.95 45.58
N ASN A 314 7.66 4.49 45.59
CA ASN A 314 8.87 3.67 45.57
C ASN A 314 10.06 4.39 46.25
N ARG A 315 10.10 4.30 47.58
CA ARG A 315 11.06 5.04 48.41
C ARG A 315 12.52 4.64 48.17
N GLU A 316 12.80 3.37 47.84
CA GLU A 316 14.16 2.91 47.54
C GLU A 316 14.67 3.52 46.23
N ASN A 317 13.86 3.46 45.16
CA ASN A 317 14.23 4.06 43.88
C ASN A 317 14.30 5.59 43.98
N PHE A 318 13.44 6.23 44.78
CA PHE A 318 13.50 7.66 45.02
C PHE A 318 14.88 8.11 45.51
N PHE A 319 15.45 7.44 46.52
CA PHE A 319 16.77 7.81 47.04
C PHE A 319 17.89 7.57 46.02
N ALA A 320 17.80 6.51 45.22
CA ALA A 320 18.75 6.26 44.14
C ALA A 320 18.67 7.35 43.05
N ASP A 321 17.45 7.73 42.66
CA ASP A 321 17.18 8.75 41.63
C ASP A 321 17.73 10.12 42.09
N VAL A 322 17.39 10.58 43.30
CA VAL A 322 17.89 11.88 43.81
C VAL A 322 19.40 11.88 44.01
N LYS A 323 20.01 10.76 44.43
CA LYS A 323 21.46 10.63 44.53
C LYS A 323 22.14 10.74 43.16
N SER A 324 21.54 10.16 42.12
CA SER A 324 22.08 10.18 40.76
C SER A 324 22.15 11.59 40.16
N VAL A 325 21.29 12.51 40.63
CA VAL A 325 21.27 13.92 40.20
C VAL A 325 22.05 14.86 41.12
N GLY A 326 22.78 14.32 42.10
CA GLY A 326 23.70 15.08 42.95
C GLY A 326 23.14 15.54 44.29
N ALA A 327 22.05 14.95 44.80
CA ALA A 327 21.66 15.15 46.20
C ALA A 327 22.80 14.69 47.14
N SER A 328 23.10 15.49 48.16
CA SER A 328 24.15 15.16 49.13
C SER A 328 23.71 14.01 50.05
N ASP A 329 24.66 13.30 50.64
CA ASP A 329 24.35 12.28 51.64
C ASP A 329 23.64 12.90 52.87
N GLU A 330 23.91 14.18 53.17
CA GLU A 330 23.22 14.95 54.22
C GLU A 330 21.76 15.22 53.84
N GLU A 331 21.47 15.61 52.60
CA GLU A 331 20.10 15.81 52.10
C GLU A 331 19.27 14.53 52.24
N ILE A 332 19.83 13.39 51.81
CA ILE A 332 19.19 12.08 51.92
C ILE A 332 18.98 11.70 53.39
N ALA A 333 19.98 11.91 54.24
CA ALA A 333 19.87 11.64 55.67
C ALA A 333 18.80 12.50 56.35
N ASP A 334 18.66 13.77 55.96
CA ASP A 334 17.61 14.66 56.46
C ASP A 334 16.22 14.18 56.03
N ILE A 335 16.02 13.84 54.75
CA ILE A 335 14.74 13.28 54.27
C ILE A 335 14.36 12.00 55.06
N GLN A 336 15.34 11.14 55.37
CA GLN A 336 15.12 9.94 56.17
C GLN A 336 14.79 10.27 57.63
N ARG A 337 15.50 11.24 58.22
CA ARG A 337 15.36 11.64 59.62
C ARG A 337 14.05 12.37 59.90
N TYR A 338 13.69 13.33 59.06
CA TYR A 338 12.42 14.06 59.15
C TYR A 338 11.26 13.26 58.58
N GLY A 339 11.53 12.22 57.79
CA GLY A 339 10.51 11.33 57.23
C GLY A 339 9.73 11.93 56.07
N THR A 340 10.14 13.09 55.54
CA THR A 340 9.48 13.83 54.46
C THR A 340 10.51 14.52 53.56
N PRO A 341 10.28 14.62 52.23
CA PRO A 341 11.11 15.40 51.33
C PRO A 341 10.80 16.91 51.39
N VAL A 342 9.70 17.32 52.01
CA VAL A 342 9.32 18.73 52.12
C VAL A 342 10.32 19.47 52.99
N LEU A 343 10.82 20.62 52.51
CA LEU A 343 11.96 21.39 53.05
C LEU A 343 13.32 20.69 53.02
N HIS A 344 13.41 19.44 52.57
CA HIS A 344 14.66 18.68 52.59
C HIS A 344 15.14 18.30 51.20
N GLN A 345 14.26 18.14 50.21
CA GLN A 345 14.64 17.83 48.85
C GLN A 345 14.79 19.11 48.02
N ARG A 346 15.95 19.27 47.36
CA ARG A 346 16.17 20.34 46.40
C ARG A 346 15.63 19.98 45.01
N ILE A 347 14.82 20.87 44.43
CA ILE A 347 14.20 20.75 43.11
C ILE A 347 14.49 22.01 42.27
N ASP A 348 15.72 22.10 41.77
CA ASP A 348 16.21 23.18 40.92
C ASP A 348 16.22 22.75 39.45
N THR A 349 15.08 22.92 38.77
CA THR A 349 14.90 22.57 37.36
C THR A 349 14.66 23.83 36.52
N GLN A 350 14.68 23.70 35.20
CA GLN A 350 14.30 24.79 34.31
C GLN A 350 12.87 25.29 34.59
N ALA A 351 11.93 24.37 34.82
CA ALA A 351 10.55 24.69 35.12
C ALA A 351 10.39 25.43 36.46
N THR A 352 11.06 24.97 37.53
CA THR A 352 10.93 25.63 38.84
C THR A 352 11.54 27.02 38.84
N ARG A 353 12.71 27.22 38.19
CA ARG A 353 13.30 28.56 37.98
C ARG A 353 12.37 29.50 37.22
N ALA A 354 11.79 29.03 36.11
CA ALA A 354 10.87 29.83 35.31
C ALA A 354 9.60 30.20 36.10
N ALA A 355 8.94 29.22 36.72
CA ALA A 355 7.74 29.48 37.53
C ALA A 355 8.01 30.40 38.72
N LEU A 356 9.12 30.23 39.44
CA LEU A 356 9.52 31.11 40.53
C LEU A 356 9.91 32.52 40.05
N SER A 357 10.26 32.72 38.78
CA SER A 357 10.41 34.05 38.19
C SER A 357 9.08 34.70 37.76
N GLY A 358 7.96 33.97 37.89
CA GLY A 358 6.63 34.43 37.48
C GLY A 358 6.27 34.08 36.04
N VAL A 359 7.04 33.20 35.38
CA VAL A 359 6.81 32.79 34.00
C VAL A 359 6.03 31.48 33.97
N GLU A 360 4.91 31.45 33.25
CA GLU A 360 4.19 30.22 32.91
C GLU A 360 4.69 29.65 31.59
N GLY A 361 4.69 28.32 31.46
CA GLY A 361 5.09 27.68 30.21
C GLY A 361 4.99 26.17 30.23
N THR A 362 5.31 25.59 29.08
CA THR A 362 5.40 24.16 28.86
C THR A 362 6.67 23.83 28.10
N GLY A 363 7.18 22.62 28.27
CA GLY A 363 8.35 22.16 27.52
C GLY A 363 8.87 20.82 28.01
N GLU A 364 9.73 20.22 27.19
CA GLU A 364 10.55 19.09 27.60
C GLU A 364 11.74 19.61 28.42
N ILE A 365 11.91 19.07 29.63
CA ILE A 365 12.97 19.43 30.56
C ILE A 365 13.59 18.16 31.14
N ILE A 366 14.74 18.30 31.78
CA ILE A 366 15.23 17.28 32.72
C ILE A 366 14.52 17.50 34.06
N GLY A 367 13.76 16.50 34.49
CA GLY A 367 13.05 16.51 35.76
C GLY A 367 13.98 16.37 36.97
N TYR A 368 13.44 16.46 38.18
CA TYR A 368 14.20 16.37 39.42
C TYR A 368 14.85 15.00 39.67
N ARG A 369 14.45 13.97 38.92
CA ARG A 369 15.05 12.62 38.94
C ARG A 369 16.12 12.42 37.85
N GLY A 370 16.44 13.46 37.08
CA GLY A 370 17.43 13.38 36.00
C GLY A 370 16.89 12.75 34.72
N VAL A 371 15.61 12.38 34.69
CA VAL A 371 14.94 11.81 33.52
C VAL A 371 14.33 12.91 32.65
N PRO A 372 14.31 12.75 31.31
CA PRO A 372 13.54 13.64 30.43
C PRO A 372 12.05 13.57 30.72
N THR A 373 11.41 14.74 30.85
CA THR A 373 9.99 14.87 31.20
C THR A 373 9.35 16.00 30.43
N LEU A 374 8.11 15.81 29.99
CA LEU A 374 7.26 16.91 29.56
C LEU A 374 6.66 17.57 30.80
N ALA A 375 6.76 18.90 30.89
CA ALA A 375 6.29 19.65 32.04
C ALA A 375 5.45 20.87 31.63
N SER A 376 4.51 21.24 32.49
CA SER A 376 3.80 22.52 32.54
C SER A 376 4.10 23.17 33.88
N TRP A 377 4.43 24.45 33.89
CA TRP A 377 4.83 25.17 35.10
C TRP A 377 4.21 26.56 35.18
N GLY A 378 4.07 27.07 36.41
CA GLY A 378 3.65 28.44 36.66
C GLY A 378 3.69 28.81 38.15
N PRO A 379 3.63 30.11 38.47
CA PRO A 379 3.58 30.59 39.84
C PRO A 379 2.20 30.34 40.46
N LEU A 380 2.15 30.34 41.79
CA LEU A 380 0.90 30.40 42.56
C LEU A 380 0.64 31.82 43.07
N ALA A 381 -0.62 32.26 43.01
CA ALA A 381 -1.07 33.55 43.51
C ALA A 381 -1.52 33.48 44.98
N ILE A 382 -0.58 33.19 45.88
CA ILE A 382 -0.82 33.15 47.34
C ILE A 382 -0.15 34.35 47.98
N SER A 383 -0.91 35.20 48.67
CA SER A 383 -0.35 36.37 49.35
C SER A 383 0.58 35.95 50.50
N GLY A 384 1.81 36.47 50.50
CA GLY A 384 2.81 36.24 51.56
C GLY A 384 3.84 35.15 51.25
N VAL A 385 3.60 34.27 50.28
CA VAL A 385 4.54 33.22 49.88
C VAL A 385 4.71 33.16 48.36
N LYS A 386 5.89 32.75 47.90
CA LYS A 386 6.21 32.67 46.47
C LYS A 386 6.49 31.22 46.08
N TRP A 387 5.48 30.51 45.62
CA TRP A 387 5.61 29.11 45.25
C TRP A 387 5.42 28.89 43.75
N ALA A 388 6.10 27.88 43.24
CA ALA A 388 5.91 27.34 41.90
C ALA A 388 5.14 26.03 41.97
N LEU A 389 4.25 25.82 40.99
CA LEU A 389 3.58 24.55 40.77
C LEU A 389 4.03 23.98 39.42
N VAL A 390 4.52 22.75 39.43
CA VAL A 390 4.94 22.03 38.23
C VAL A 390 4.11 20.77 38.11
N ALA A 391 3.48 20.58 36.96
CA ALA A 391 2.85 19.32 36.54
C ALA A 391 3.74 18.68 35.48
N LYS A 392 4.09 17.40 35.62
CA LYS A 392 4.96 16.70 34.68
C LYS A 392 4.49 15.29 34.38
N ILE A 393 5.05 14.71 33.33
CA ILE A 393 5.01 13.29 32.99
C ILE A 393 6.35 12.90 32.36
N ASP A 394 6.81 11.66 32.58
CA ASP A 394 8.07 11.22 31.98
C ASP A 394 7.90 11.09 30.45
N SER A 395 8.89 11.56 29.68
CA SER A 395 8.80 11.56 28.20
C SER A 395 8.61 10.14 27.65
N ALA A 396 9.16 9.13 28.32
CA ALA A 396 9.02 7.72 27.92
C ALA A 396 7.56 7.24 27.96
N GLU A 397 6.79 7.63 28.99
CA GLU A 397 5.36 7.31 29.06
C GLU A 397 4.58 8.11 28.01
N ALA A 398 4.79 9.44 27.97
CA ALA A 398 4.08 10.33 27.06
C ALA A 398 4.20 9.91 25.58
N PHE A 399 5.36 9.42 25.17
CA PHE A 399 5.63 8.99 23.80
C PHE A 399 5.50 7.47 23.57
N THR A 400 5.06 6.69 24.56
CA THR A 400 4.77 5.26 24.37
C THR A 400 3.80 5.02 23.19
N PRO A 401 2.69 5.79 23.03
CA PRO A 401 1.81 5.64 21.88
C PRO A 401 2.50 5.88 20.52
N ILE A 402 3.52 6.75 20.47
CA ILE A 402 4.31 7.02 19.24
C ILE A 402 5.24 5.86 18.91
N ALA A 403 5.80 5.20 19.93
CA ALA A 403 6.62 4.02 19.73
C ALA A 403 5.80 2.86 19.13
N GLU A 404 4.55 2.70 19.57
CA GLU A 404 3.59 1.74 19.01
C GLU A 404 3.19 2.12 17.58
N LEU A 405 2.81 3.38 17.34
CA LEU A 405 2.48 3.87 16.00
C LEU A 405 3.62 3.65 15.01
N ARG A 406 4.88 3.86 15.43
CA ARG A 406 6.06 3.61 14.60
C ARG A 406 6.13 2.14 14.17
N ARG A 407 5.90 1.20 15.10
CA ARG A 407 5.89 -0.24 14.79
C ARG A 407 4.79 -0.56 13.78
N ASP A 408 3.59 -0.02 13.99
CA ASP A 408 2.45 -0.28 13.12
C ASP A 408 2.65 0.31 11.72
N LEU A 409 3.21 1.52 11.61
CA LEU A 409 3.58 2.13 10.33
C LEU A 409 4.64 1.32 9.59
N LEU A 410 5.62 0.72 10.29
CA LEU A 410 6.60 -0.17 9.66
C LEU A 410 5.96 -1.46 9.14
N LEU A 411 5.03 -2.07 9.89
CA LEU A 411 4.31 -3.27 9.46
C LEU A 411 3.41 -2.98 8.25
N VAL A 412 2.60 -1.94 8.32
CA VAL A 412 1.70 -1.52 7.22
C VAL A 412 2.50 -1.08 6.00
N GLY A 413 3.58 -0.31 6.21
CA GLY A 413 4.48 0.10 5.13
C GLY A 413 5.17 -1.07 4.46
N GLY A 414 5.62 -2.07 5.23
CA GLY A 414 6.18 -3.31 4.70
C GLY A 414 5.17 -4.10 3.87
N LEU A 415 3.93 -4.24 4.36
CA LEU A 415 2.85 -4.88 3.61
C LEU A 415 2.51 -4.13 2.32
N ALA A 416 2.43 -2.80 2.38
CA ALA A 416 2.17 -1.95 1.21
C ALA A 416 3.27 -2.10 0.15
N LEU A 417 4.54 -2.16 0.56
CA LEU A 417 5.67 -2.41 -0.35
C LEU A 417 5.58 -3.78 -1.02
N LEU A 418 5.19 -4.82 -0.27
CA LEU A 418 4.96 -6.16 -0.84
C LEU A 418 3.83 -6.16 -1.88
N VAL A 419 2.73 -5.44 -1.60
CA VAL A 419 1.63 -5.26 -2.56
C VAL A 419 2.10 -4.49 -3.80
N VAL A 420 2.83 -3.38 -3.62
CA VAL A 420 3.41 -2.61 -4.73
C VAL A 420 4.33 -3.48 -5.58
N ALA A 421 5.21 -4.26 -4.96
CA ALA A 421 6.13 -5.16 -5.67
C ALA A 421 5.37 -6.27 -6.42
N SER A 422 4.34 -6.85 -5.79
CA SER A 422 3.51 -7.90 -6.40
C SER A 422 2.73 -7.36 -7.60
N THR A 423 2.09 -6.20 -7.44
CA THR A 423 1.34 -5.52 -8.51
C THR A 423 2.26 -5.04 -9.63
N ALA A 424 3.43 -4.49 -9.31
CA ALA A 424 4.42 -4.09 -10.31
C ALA A 424 4.96 -5.31 -11.09
N ALA A 425 5.19 -6.44 -10.42
CA ALA A 425 5.61 -7.68 -11.07
C ALA A 425 4.50 -8.23 -11.98
N TRP A 426 3.25 -8.24 -11.50
CA TRP A 426 2.09 -8.65 -12.28
C TRP A 426 1.90 -7.76 -13.52
N LEU A 427 1.89 -6.44 -13.35
CA LEU A 427 1.71 -5.48 -14.44
C LEU A 427 2.86 -5.54 -15.46
N SER A 428 4.11 -5.65 -14.99
CA SER A 428 5.27 -5.82 -15.85
C SER A 428 5.17 -7.08 -16.70
N ARG A 429 4.71 -8.21 -16.12
CA ARG A 429 4.47 -9.45 -16.88
C ARG A 429 3.30 -9.35 -17.84
N ALA A 430 2.19 -8.75 -17.41
CA ALA A 430 0.97 -8.61 -18.19
C ALA A 430 1.19 -7.77 -19.46
N LEU A 431 1.92 -6.65 -19.35
CA LEU A 431 2.17 -5.75 -20.48
C LEU A 431 3.32 -6.20 -21.39
N LEU A 432 4.46 -6.64 -20.82
CA LEU A 432 5.66 -6.93 -21.63
C LEU A 432 5.67 -8.33 -22.23
N GLY A 433 4.89 -9.28 -21.70
CA GLY A 433 4.78 -10.63 -22.25
C GLY A 433 4.29 -10.64 -23.70
N PRO A 434 3.07 -10.13 -23.97
CA PRO A 434 2.53 -10.07 -25.32
C PRO A 434 3.40 -9.25 -26.30
N LEU A 435 3.98 -8.14 -25.85
CA LEU A 435 4.90 -7.33 -26.67
C LEU A 435 6.17 -8.10 -27.07
N ARG A 436 6.70 -8.94 -26.17
CA ARG A 436 7.86 -9.78 -26.48
C ARG A 436 7.51 -10.86 -27.49
N ASP A 437 6.36 -11.51 -27.34
CA ASP A 437 5.85 -12.52 -28.28
C ASP A 437 5.65 -11.91 -29.68
N LEU A 438 5.03 -10.73 -29.76
CA LEU A 438 4.84 -9.99 -31.00
C LEU A 438 6.18 -9.60 -31.64
N THR A 439 7.12 -9.05 -30.86
CA THR A 439 8.46 -8.69 -31.37
C THR A 439 9.18 -9.92 -31.94
N ALA A 440 9.04 -11.08 -31.30
CA ALA A 440 9.62 -12.33 -31.79
C ALA A 440 8.93 -12.83 -33.07
N GLY A 441 7.61 -12.73 -33.16
CA GLY A 441 6.84 -13.09 -34.34
C GLY A 441 7.20 -12.26 -35.57
N VAL A 442 7.30 -10.93 -35.40
CA VAL A 442 7.72 -10.00 -36.46
C VAL A 442 9.11 -10.35 -36.99
N LYS A 443 10.07 -10.66 -36.10
CA LYS A 443 11.43 -11.06 -36.51
C LYS A 443 11.44 -12.34 -37.33
N ARG A 444 10.65 -13.35 -36.93
CA ARG A 444 10.53 -14.62 -37.67
C ARG A 444 9.90 -14.43 -39.04
N PHE A 445 8.82 -13.65 -39.12
CA PHE A 445 8.19 -13.29 -40.38
C PHE A 445 9.17 -12.61 -41.34
N SER A 446 9.95 -11.64 -40.85
CA SER A 446 10.98 -10.96 -41.65
C SER A 446 12.10 -11.87 -42.14
N ALA A 447 12.27 -13.04 -41.53
CA ALA A 447 13.26 -14.05 -41.91
C ALA A 447 12.71 -15.08 -42.93
N GLY A 448 11.49 -14.88 -43.46
CA GLY A 448 10.89 -15.73 -44.49
C GLY A 448 9.97 -16.84 -43.96
N ASP A 449 9.67 -16.86 -42.65
CA ASP A 449 8.68 -17.77 -42.06
C ASP A 449 7.27 -17.18 -42.23
N TYR A 450 6.64 -17.45 -43.38
CA TYR A 450 5.29 -16.98 -43.71
C TYR A 450 4.16 -17.79 -43.04
N ALA A 451 4.50 -18.74 -42.16
CA ALA A 451 3.54 -19.50 -41.36
C ALA A 451 3.53 -19.09 -39.88
N VAL A 452 4.29 -18.06 -39.51
CA VAL A 452 4.39 -17.60 -38.12
C VAL A 452 3.06 -16.98 -37.65
N SER A 453 2.62 -17.37 -36.46
CA SER A 453 1.50 -16.75 -35.76
C SER A 453 1.91 -16.35 -34.34
N VAL A 454 1.39 -15.22 -33.87
CA VAL A 454 1.59 -14.70 -32.52
C VAL A 454 0.32 -14.93 -31.70
N PRO A 455 0.41 -15.46 -30.47
CA PRO A 455 -0.78 -15.68 -29.64
C PRO A 455 -1.42 -14.35 -29.21
N VAL A 456 -2.71 -14.18 -29.50
CA VAL A 456 -3.52 -13.05 -29.01
C VAL A 456 -3.98 -13.34 -27.59
N ARG A 457 -3.27 -12.80 -26.58
CA ARG A 457 -3.53 -13.09 -25.16
C ARG A 457 -4.44 -12.08 -24.47
N THR A 458 -4.51 -10.86 -24.99
CA THR A 458 -5.24 -9.73 -24.40
C THR A 458 -6.30 -9.24 -25.38
N ARG A 459 -7.30 -8.51 -24.88
CA ARG A 459 -8.38 -7.87 -25.68
C ARG A 459 -8.23 -6.34 -25.71
N ASP A 460 -7.02 -5.87 -25.44
CA ASP A 460 -6.62 -4.46 -25.48
C ASP A 460 -5.92 -4.14 -26.80
N GLU A 461 -5.35 -2.95 -26.90
CA GLU A 461 -4.62 -2.47 -28.08
C GLU A 461 -3.44 -3.40 -28.46
N ILE A 462 -2.85 -4.09 -27.47
CA ILE A 462 -1.77 -5.06 -27.73
C ILE A 462 -2.33 -6.32 -28.38
N GLY A 463 -3.51 -6.76 -27.95
CA GLY A 463 -4.25 -7.86 -28.56
C GLY A 463 -4.66 -7.57 -30.00
N GLU A 464 -5.20 -6.38 -30.26
CA GLU A 464 -5.54 -5.92 -31.61
C GLU A 464 -4.31 -5.91 -32.53
N LEU A 465 -3.17 -5.43 -32.04
CA LEU A 465 -1.93 -5.42 -32.80
C LEU A 465 -1.44 -6.83 -33.16
N CYS A 466 -1.56 -7.80 -32.23
CA CYS A 466 -1.24 -9.20 -32.51
C CYS A 466 -2.19 -9.81 -33.55
N SER A 467 -3.49 -9.48 -33.48
CA SER A 467 -4.49 -9.94 -34.45
C SER A 467 -4.25 -9.36 -35.85
N ALA A 468 -3.94 -8.06 -35.93
CA ALA A 468 -3.62 -7.39 -37.19
C ALA A 468 -2.36 -7.98 -37.84
N PHE A 469 -1.33 -8.27 -37.04
CA PHE A 469 -0.13 -8.96 -37.52
C PHE A 469 -0.46 -10.34 -38.11
N ASN A 470 -1.24 -11.17 -37.41
CA ASN A 470 -1.63 -12.50 -37.92
C ASN A 470 -2.46 -12.41 -39.21
N GLY A 471 -3.38 -11.46 -39.31
CA GLY A 471 -4.19 -11.26 -40.52
C GLY A 471 -3.36 -10.89 -41.76
N MET A 472 -2.32 -10.08 -41.58
CA MET A 472 -1.37 -9.74 -42.66
C MET A 472 -0.58 -10.96 -43.15
N VAL A 473 -0.17 -11.86 -42.24
CA VAL A 473 0.56 -13.08 -42.61
C VAL A 473 -0.29 -13.99 -43.50
N GLU A 474 -1.58 -14.16 -43.17
CA GLU A 474 -2.52 -15.02 -43.91
C GLU A 474 -2.80 -14.53 -45.34
N ASP A 475 -3.08 -13.22 -45.54
CA ASP A 475 -3.40 -12.67 -46.87
C ASP A 475 -2.26 -12.85 -47.88
N LEU A 476 -1.01 -12.75 -47.42
CA LEU A 476 0.17 -12.95 -48.24
C LEU A 476 0.39 -14.41 -48.63
N HIS A 477 0.05 -15.36 -47.77
CA HIS A 477 0.14 -16.78 -48.08
C HIS A 477 -0.87 -17.18 -49.18
N GLN A 478 -2.11 -16.70 -49.11
CA GLN A 478 -3.16 -17.05 -50.07
C GLN A 478 -2.88 -16.57 -51.51
N LYS A 479 -2.26 -15.39 -51.67
CA LYS A 479 -1.93 -14.86 -53.00
C LYS A 479 -0.94 -15.70 -53.79
N ASN A 480 -0.01 -16.39 -53.12
CA ASN A 480 1.00 -17.22 -53.80
C ASN A 480 0.38 -18.48 -54.44
N VAL A 481 -0.64 -19.07 -53.82
CA VAL A 481 -1.29 -20.32 -54.31
C VAL A 481 -2.08 -20.12 -55.60
N VAL A 482 -2.71 -18.96 -55.79
CA VAL A 482 -3.57 -18.68 -56.96
C VAL A 482 -2.78 -18.58 -58.28
N ILE A 483 -1.52 -18.15 -58.22
CA ILE A 483 -0.68 -17.93 -59.40
C ILE A 483 -0.28 -19.26 -60.07
N GLU A 484 -0.05 -20.33 -59.31
CA GLU A 484 0.39 -21.62 -59.87
C GLU A 484 -0.69 -22.33 -60.70
N ASN A 485 -1.97 -22.20 -60.33
CA ASN A 485 -3.06 -22.93 -60.99
C ASN A 485 -3.34 -22.42 -62.42
N LYS A 486 -3.17 -21.13 -62.70
CA LYS A 486 -3.46 -20.55 -64.04
C LYS A 486 -2.52 -21.02 -65.15
N ASN A 487 -1.30 -21.48 -64.83
CA ASN A 487 -0.33 -21.87 -65.85
C ASN A 487 -0.62 -23.24 -66.48
N ARG A 488 -1.32 -24.16 -65.78
CA ARG A 488 -1.60 -25.52 -66.29
C ARG A 488 -2.68 -25.57 -67.36
N GLU A 489 -3.66 -24.66 -67.29
CA GLU A 489 -4.86 -24.69 -68.15
C GLU A 489 -4.55 -24.31 -69.62
N ASN A 490 -3.56 -23.44 -69.84
CA ASN A 490 -3.16 -23.01 -71.19
C ASN A 490 -2.50 -24.11 -72.04
N GLU A 491 -1.92 -25.16 -71.44
CA GLU A 491 -1.12 -26.15 -72.16
C GLU A 491 -1.98 -27.19 -72.91
N GLN A 492 -3.17 -27.52 -72.40
CA GLN A 492 -4.03 -28.57 -72.97
C GLN A 492 -4.75 -28.16 -74.26
N LEU A 493 -5.04 -26.88 -74.47
CA LEU A 493 -5.82 -26.41 -75.62
C LEU A 493 -5.04 -26.41 -76.94
N LEU A 494 -3.71 -26.29 -76.90
CA LEU A 494 -2.86 -26.16 -78.08
C LEU A 494 -2.65 -27.50 -78.83
N LEU A 495 -2.69 -28.62 -78.10
CA LEU A 495 -2.44 -29.96 -78.65
C LEU A 495 -3.65 -30.57 -79.38
N ASN A 496 -4.84 -29.98 -79.28
CA ASN A 496 -6.06 -30.47 -79.95
C ASN A 496 -6.19 -30.03 -81.41
N VAL A 497 -5.33 -29.10 -81.88
CA VAL A 497 -5.45 -28.47 -83.22
C VAL A 497 -4.24 -28.76 -84.11
N LEU A 498 -3.09 -29.08 -83.51
CA LEU A 498 -1.83 -29.33 -84.22
C LEU A 498 -1.19 -30.62 -83.68
N PRO A 499 -0.56 -31.44 -84.55
CA PRO A 499 0.26 -32.55 -84.08
C PRO A 499 1.33 -32.05 -83.09
N ALA A 500 1.59 -32.82 -82.03
CA ALA A 500 2.48 -32.41 -80.95
C ALA A 500 3.88 -31.90 -81.40
N PRO A 501 4.54 -32.49 -82.42
CA PRO A 501 5.81 -31.97 -82.94
C PRO A 501 5.68 -30.55 -83.55
N ILE A 502 4.53 -30.25 -84.16
CA ILE A 502 4.25 -28.96 -84.80
C ILE A 502 3.85 -27.90 -83.75
N ALA A 503 3.05 -28.28 -82.75
CA ALA A 503 2.67 -27.40 -81.63
C ALA A 503 3.89 -26.93 -80.82
N ASN A 504 4.87 -27.82 -80.60
CA ASN A 504 6.11 -27.49 -79.91
C ASN A 504 6.98 -26.48 -80.68
N ARG A 505 7.10 -26.65 -82.00
CA ARG A 505 7.81 -25.71 -82.87
C ARG A 505 7.16 -24.32 -82.85
N LEU A 506 5.83 -24.27 -82.84
CA LEU A 506 5.09 -23.01 -82.78
C LEU A 506 5.27 -22.30 -81.41
N ARG A 507 5.32 -23.04 -80.29
CA ARG A 507 5.66 -22.47 -78.95
C ARG A 507 7.09 -21.95 -78.87
N ALA A 508 8.01 -22.59 -79.57
CA ALA A 508 9.40 -22.14 -79.66
C ALA A 508 9.57 -20.89 -80.55
N GLY A 509 8.48 -20.37 -81.14
CA GLY A 509 8.46 -19.14 -81.92
C GLY A 509 8.66 -19.32 -83.42
N GLU A 510 8.51 -20.54 -83.96
CA GLU A 510 8.64 -20.78 -85.40
C GLU A 510 7.37 -20.36 -86.16
N GLU A 511 7.48 -19.34 -87.01
CA GLU A 511 6.31 -18.73 -87.69
C GLU A 511 5.97 -19.31 -89.09
N ARG A 512 6.88 -20.05 -89.73
CA ARG A 512 6.72 -20.56 -91.12
C ARG A 512 7.08 -22.04 -91.22
N ILE A 513 6.20 -22.90 -90.74
CA ILE A 513 6.38 -24.36 -90.76
C ILE A 513 5.93 -24.90 -92.12
N ALA A 514 6.89 -25.32 -92.95
CA ALA A 514 6.65 -26.01 -94.22
C ALA A 514 7.77 -27.03 -94.47
N ASP A 515 7.41 -28.32 -94.49
CA ASP A 515 8.34 -29.44 -94.58
C ASP A 515 8.04 -30.29 -95.83
N GLY A 516 9.08 -30.72 -96.55
CA GLY A 516 8.96 -31.63 -97.69
C GLY A 516 9.23 -33.07 -97.28
N PHE A 517 8.35 -33.99 -97.66
CA PHE A 517 8.49 -35.42 -97.39
C PHE A 517 8.67 -36.16 -98.72
N ALA A 518 9.80 -36.87 -98.86
CA ALA A 518 10.15 -37.56 -100.10
C ALA A 518 9.23 -38.76 -100.40
N GLU A 519 8.77 -39.45 -99.35
CA GLU A 519 7.94 -40.62 -99.48
C GLU A 519 6.93 -40.71 -98.32
N VAL A 520 5.65 -40.67 -98.67
CA VAL A 520 4.52 -40.85 -97.76
C VAL A 520 3.42 -41.62 -98.48
N THR A 521 2.47 -42.19 -97.75
CA THR A 521 1.25 -42.77 -98.35
C THR A 521 0.03 -41.99 -97.91
N VAL A 522 -0.72 -41.51 -98.89
CA VAL A 522 -1.95 -40.74 -98.70
C VAL A 522 -3.14 -41.63 -99.05
N ALA A 523 -4.17 -41.60 -98.21
CA ALA A 523 -5.46 -42.19 -98.51
C ALA A 523 -6.56 -41.13 -98.54
N PHE A 524 -7.44 -41.27 -99.53
CA PHE A 524 -8.76 -40.63 -99.56
C PHE A 524 -9.80 -41.71 -99.44
N ALA A 525 -10.75 -41.51 -98.53
CA ALA A 525 -11.89 -42.39 -98.39
C ALA A 525 -13.18 -41.59 -98.49
N ASP A 526 -14.11 -42.04 -99.32
CA ASP A 526 -15.35 -41.32 -99.65
C ASP A 526 -16.55 -42.27 -99.60
N LEU A 527 -17.69 -41.74 -99.14
CA LEU A 527 -18.89 -42.54 -98.89
C LEU A 527 -19.78 -42.57 -100.14
N VAL A 528 -19.87 -43.74 -100.77
CA VAL A 528 -20.73 -43.93 -101.95
C VAL A 528 -22.19 -43.90 -101.54
N GLY A 529 -22.95 -42.99 -102.15
CA GLY A 529 -24.39 -42.82 -101.91
C GLY A 529 -24.72 -41.90 -100.73
N PHE A 530 -23.72 -41.31 -100.08
CA PHE A 530 -23.92 -40.46 -98.90
C PHE A 530 -24.76 -39.21 -99.20
N THR A 531 -24.54 -38.53 -100.34
CA THR A 531 -25.37 -37.37 -100.69
C THR A 531 -26.86 -37.73 -100.73
N ALA A 532 -27.22 -38.86 -101.35
CA ALA A 532 -28.60 -39.33 -101.39
C ALA A 532 -29.13 -39.69 -99.99
N LEU A 533 -28.30 -40.38 -99.18
CA LEU A 533 -28.63 -40.71 -97.80
C LEU A 533 -28.91 -39.45 -96.95
N THR A 534 -28.09 -38.41 -97.08
CA THR A 534 -28.23 -37.17 -96.31
C THR A 534 -29.40 -36.28 -96.74
N SER A 535 -29.90 -36.40 -97.97
CA SER A 535 -31.08 -35.67 -98.41
C SER A 535 -32.36 -36.10 -97.67
N GLU A 536 -32.34 -37.28 -97.05
CA GLU A 536 -33.47 -37.86 -96.30
C GLU A 536 -33.27 -37.77 -94.77
N MET A 537 -32.15 -37.22 -94.29
CA MET A 537 -31.79 -37.14 -92.86
C MET A 537 -31.85 -35.70 -92.31
N PRO A 538 -32.30 -35.49 -91.06
CA PRO A 538 -32.16 -34.20 -90.38
C PRO A 538 -30.69 -33.78 -90.23
N PRO A 539 -30.36 -32.47 -90.34
CA PRO A 539 -28.97 -32.00 -90.26
C PRO A 539 -28.20 -32.44 -89.02
N HIS A 540 -28.86 -32.52 -87.86
CA HIS A 540 -28.26 -33.02 -86.61
C HIS A 540 -27.83 -34.48 -86.75
N ASP A 541 -28.69 -35.32 -87.32
CA ASP A 541 -28.44 -36.76 -87.43
C ASP A 541 -27.36 -37.05 -88.49
N VAL A 542 -27.29 -36.24 -89.55
CA VAL A 542 -26.17 -36.26 -90.51
C VAL A 542 -24.84 -35.99 -89.79
N VAL A 543 -24.78 -34.97 -88.94
CA VAL A 543 -23.56 -34.62 -88.20
C VAL A 543 -23.20 -35.71 -87.19
N MET A 544 -24.17 -36.24 -86.43
CA MET A 544 -23.94 -37.33 -85.47
C MET A 544 -23.47 -38.61 -86.16
N PHE A 545 -24.08 -38.94 -87.30
CA PHE A 545 -23.71 -40.10 -88.10
C PHE A 545 -22.28 -39.98 -88.64
N LEU A 546 -21.93 -38.83 -89.23
CA LEU A 546 -20.57 -38.55 -89.70
C LEU A 546 -19.56 -38.52 -88.56
N ASN A 547 -19.88 -37.85 -87.45
CA ASN A 547 -19.00 -37.74 -86.30
C ASN A 547 -18.73 -39.11 -85.68
N GLY A 548 -19.75 -39.97 -85.57
CA GLY A 548 -19.59 -41.35 -85.10
C GLY A 548 -18.66 -42.16 -86.00
N LEU A 549 -18.86 -42.10 -87.32
CA LEU A 549 -18.02 -42.80 -88.28
C LEU A 549 -16.58 -42.30 -88.26
N PHE A 550 -16.38 -40.98 -88.36
CA PHE A 550 -15.05 -40.38 -88.37
C PHE A 550 -14.34 -40.53 -87.02
N THR A 551 -15.05 -40.58 -85.89
CA THR A 551 -14.43 -40.91 -84.59
C THR A 551 -13.83 -42.31 -84.62
N ARG A 552 -14.52 -43.30 -85.22
CA ARG A 552 -13.98 -44.67 -85.37
C ARG A 552 -12.79 -44.69 -86.33
N PHE A 553 -12.80 -43.87 -87.38
CA PHE A 553 -11.62 -43.68 -88.24
C PHE A 553 -10.46 -43.02 -87.49
N ASP A 554 -10.71 -42.00 -86.67
CA ASP A 554 -9.71 -41.28 -85.88
C ASP A 554 -9.02 -42.24 -84.88
N VAL A 555 -9.81 -43.10 -84.21
CA VAL A 555 -9.29 -44.16 -83.33
C VAL A 555 -8.43 -45.15 -84.11
N ALA A 556 -8.90 -45.64 -85.26
CA ALA A 556 -8.14 -46.57 -86.09
C ALA A 556 -6.86 -45.93 -86.67
N ALA A 557 -6.90 -44.63 -86.99
CA ALA A 557 -5.76 -43.87 -87.45
C ALA A 557 -4.70 -43.75 -86.32
N ASN A 558 -5.12 -43.38 -85.12
CA ASN A 558 -4.24 -43.28 -83.96
C ASN A 558 -3.58 -44.63 -83.62
N ASP A 559 -4.34 -45.73 -83.62
CA ASP A 559 -3.83 -47.10 -83.40
C ASP A 559 -2.70 -47.48 -84.39
N LEU A 560 -2.80 -47.02 -85.65
CA LEU A 560 -1.87 -47.35 -86.72
C LEU A 560 -0.76 -46.31 -86.90
N GLY A 561 -0.77 -45.22 -86.13
CA GLY A 561 0.17 -44.10 -86.28
C GLY A 561 -0.03 -43.35 -87.59
N ILE A 562 -1.28 -43.07 -87.94
CA ILE A 562 -1.72 -42.36 -89.14
C ILE A 562 -2.24 -41.00 -88.72
N GLU A 563 -1.79 -39.97 -89.41
CA GLU A 563 -2.20 -38.60 -89.15
C GLU A 563 -3.46 -38.28 -89.96
N LYS A 564 -4.50 -37.81 -89.28
CA LYS A 564 -5.68 -37.22 -89.92
C LYS A 564 -5.32 -35.82 -90.41
N ILE A 565 -5.50 -35.55 -91.69
CA ILE A 565 -5.26 -34.20 -92.23
C ILE A 565 -6.51 -33.36 -92.14
N LYS A 566 -7.59 -33.84 -92.76
CA LYS A 566 -8.87 -33.13 -92.79
C LYS A 566 -10.00 -34.03 -93.25
N THR A 567 -11.21 -33.56 -93.02
CA THR A 567 -12.43 -34.06 -93.64
C THR A 567 -12.89 -33.05 -94.69
N VAL A 568 -13.28 -33.51 -95.87
CA VAL A 568 -13.83 -32.66 -96.94
C VAL A 568 -15.22 -33.18 -97.26
N GLY A 569 -16.24 -32.60 -96.63
CA GLY A 569 -17.59 -33.17 -96.67
C GLY A 569 -17.61 -34.54 -95.99
N ASP A 570 -18.01 -35.55 -96.74
CA ASP A 570 -18.04 -36.98 -96.40
C ASP A 570 -16.73 -37.73 -96.71
N ALA A 571 -15.74 -37.04 -97.29
CA ALA A 571 -14.44 -37.61 -97.53
C ALA A 571 -13.52 -37.46 -96.31
N TYR A 572 -12.77 -38.52 -96.02
CA TYR A 572 -11.74 -38.58 -94.99
C TYR A 572 -10.35 -38.65 -95.65
N MET A 573 -9.48 -37.69 -95.31
CA MET A 573 -8.12 -37.62 -95.83
C MET A 573 -7.11 -37.90 -94.71
N ALA A 574 -6.26 -38.89 -94.94
CA ALA A 574 -5.25 -39.32 -93.99
C ALA A 574 -3.91 -39.58 -94.68
N VAL A 575 -2.84 -39.49 -93.89
CA VAL A 575 -1.48 -39.73 -94.37
C VAL A 575 -0.69 -40.54 -93.36
N CYS A 576 0.19 -41.40 -93.86
CA CYS A 576 1.20 -42.06 -93.06
C CYS A 576 2.59 -41.69 -93.59
N GLY A 577 3.56 -41.54 -92.69
CA GLY A 577 4.91 -41.07 -93.04
C GLY A 577 5.18 -39.59 -92.74
N LEU A 578 4.24 -38.88 -92.11
CA LEU A 578 4.41 -37.50 -91.62
C LEU A 578 3.49 -37.23 -90.40
N PRO A 579 3.77 -36.22 -89.54
CA PRO A 579 4.93 -35.33 -89.58
C PRO A 579 6.24 -36.05 -89.21
N VAL A 580 6.16 -37.28 -88.70
CA VAL A 580 7.30 -38.15 -88.42
C VAL A 580 7.39 -39.24 -89.50
N PRO A 581 8.50 -39.35 -90.26
CA PRO A 581 8.70 -40.41 -91.25
C PRO A 581 8.69 -41.80 -90.62
N VAL A 582 8.00 -42.76 -91.27
CA VAL A 582 7.98 -44.17 -90.86
C VAL A 582 8.16 -45.07 -92.07
N ALA A 583 9.05 -46.07 -91.99
CA ALA A 583 9.44 -46.88 -93.15
C ALA A 583 8.31 -47.75 -93.73
N ASN A 584 7.35 -48.19 -92.91
CA ASN A 584 6.23 -49.03 -93.35
C ASN A 584 4.94 -48.22 -93.57
N HIS A 585 5.05 -46.96 -94.02
CA HIS A 585 3.92 -46.05 -94.21
C HIS A 585 2.84 -46.61 -95.15
N ALA A 586 3.23 -47.29 -96.24
CA ALA A 586 2.29 -47.87 -97.19
C ALA A 586 1.51 -49.05 -96.60
N GLU A 587 2.20 -49.93 -95.85
CA GLU A 587 1.58 -51.07 -95.17
C GLU A 587 0.54 -50.61 -94.15
N ARG A 588 0.90 -49.64 -93.30
CA ARG A 588 0.00 -49.04 -92.29
C ARG A 588 -1.22 -48.42 -92.95
N MET A 589 -1.02 -47.68 -94.04
CA MET A 589 -2.13 -47.02 -94.74
C MET A 589 -3.06 -48.03 -95.43
N VAL A 590 -2.53 -49.11 -96.01
CA VAL A 590 -3.37 -50.18 -96.58
C VAL A 590 -4.15 -50.91 -95.49
N ARG A 591 -3.54 -51.21 -94.33
CA ARG A 591 -4.27 -51.78 -93.18
C ARG A 591 -5.37 -50.84 -92.69
N MET A 592 -5.11 -49.54 -92.67
CA MET A 592 -6.13 -48.54 -92.37
C MET A 592 -7.25 -48.53 -93.39
N ALA A 593 -6.93 -48.53 -94.68
CA ALA A 593 -7.93 -48.57 -95.76
C ALA A 593 -8.86 -49.80 -95.62
N ILE A 594 -8.30 -50.98 -95.32
CA ILE A 594 -9.09 -52.19 -95.01
C ILE A 594 -9.99 -51.95 -93.78
N ARG A 595 -9.42 -51.40 -92.70
CA ARG A 595 -10.16 -51.15 -91.45
C ARG A 595 -11.25 -50.11 -91.63
N MET A 596 -11.05 -49.09 -92.47
CA MET A 596 -12.06 -48.10 -92.81
C MET A 596 -13.24 -48.74 -93.56
N VAL A 597 -12.98 -49.66 -94.49
CA VAL A 597 -14.05 -50.39 -95.19
C VAL A 597 -14.86 -51.23 -94.20
N HIS A 598 -14.20 -51.96 -93.29
CA HIS A 598 -14.90 -52.71 -92.23
C HIS A 598 -15.69 -51.82 -91.28
N ILE A 599 -15.09 -50.73 -90.78
CA ILE A 599 -15.76 -49.75 -89.90
C ILE A 599 -16.98 -49.16 -90.61
N THR A 600 -16.87 -48.86 -91.91
CA THR A 600 -18.01 -48.37 -92.70
C THR A 600 -19.13 -49.39 -92.75
N ARG A 601 -18.81 -50.67 -93.00
CA ARG A 601 -19.80 -51.76 -93.03
C ARG A 601 -20.48 -51.94 -91.68
N GLU A 602 -19.72 -51.97 -90.58
CA GLU A 602 -20.25 -52.07 -89.22
C GLU A 602 -21.15 -50.88 -88.89
N HIS A 603 -20.67 -49.66 -89.15
CA HIS A 603 -21.42 -48.43 -88.90
C HIS A 603 -22.70 -48.34 -89.73
N ALA A 604 -22.65 -48.80 -90.99
CA ALA A 604 -23.82 -48.89 -91.86
C ALA A 604 -24.85 -49.91 -91.34
N MET A 605 -24.40 -51.06 -90.83
CA MET A 605 -25.28 -52.07 -90.21
C MET A 605 -25.92 -51.56 -88.93
N GLU A 606 -25.15 -50.93 -88.04
CA GLU A 606 -25.63 -50.38 -86.76
C GLU A 606 -26.73 -49.32 -86.96
N HIS A 607 -26.65 -48.56 -88.06
CA HIS A 607 -27.60 -47.50 -88.38
C HIS A 607 -28.64 -47.92 -89.43
N ASN A 608 -28.65 -49.19 -89.84
CA ASN A 608 -29.57 -49.77 -90.81
C ASN A 608 -29.64 -49.02 -92.15
N VAL A 609 -28.48 -48.57 -92.66
CA VAL A 609 -28.33 -47.86 -93.95
C VAL A 609 -27.47 -48.65 -94.92
N SER A 610 -27.71 -48.49 -96.23
CA SER A 610 -26.84 -49.03 -97.27
C SER A 610 -25.78 -48.00 -97.65
N MET A 611 -24.55 -48.17 -97.16
CA MET A 611 -23.43 -47.29 -97.45
C MET A 611 -22.18 -48.11 -97.76
N LYS A 612 -21.43 -47.69 -98.77
CA LYS A 612 -20.17 -48.32 -99.18
C LYS A 612 -19.06 -47.29 -99.15
N LEU A 613 -17.83 -47.74 -98.89
CA LEU A 613 -16.66 -46.87 -98.91
C LEU A 613 -15.87 -47.09 -100.20
N ARG A 614 -15.42 -46.01 -100.85
CA ARG A 614 -14.31 -46.08 -101.81
C ARG A 614 -13.07 -45.58 -101.11
N VAL A 615 -11.96 -46.31 -101.26
CA VAL A 615 -10.66 -45.84 -100.77
C VAL A 615 -9.65 -45.82 -101.90
N GLY A 616 -9.01 -44.68 -102.09
CA GLY A 616 -7.91 -44.47 -103.02
C GLY A 616 -6.62 -44.24 -102.27
N VAL A 617 -5.59 -45.02 -102.59
CA VAL A 617 -4.29 -44.95 -101.90
C VAL A 617 -3.17 -44.72 -102.92
N ASN A 618 -2.28 -43.78 -102.62
CA ASN A 618 -1.09 -43.53 -103.42
C ASN A 618 0.13 -43.19 -102.54
N SER A 619 1.30 -43.65 -102.96
CA SER A 619 2.59 -43.32 -102.33
C SER A 619 3.39 -42.37 -103.22
N GLY A 620 4.08 -41.41 -102.61
CA GLY A 620 4.94 -40.46 -103.31
C GLY A 620 5.28 -39.22 -102.48
N PRO A 621 5.98 -38.23 -103.06
CA PRO A 621 6.41 -37.03 -102.35
C PRO A 621 5.26 -36.05 -102.09
N VAL A 622 5.30 -35.35 -100.95
CA VAL A 622 4.37 -34.26 -100.59
C VAL A 622 5.08 -33.11 -99.87
N VAL A 623 4.45 -31.94 -99.83
CA VAL A 623 4.80 -30.82 -98.95
C VAL A 623 3.71 -30.68 -97.89
N ALA A 624 4.08 -30.57 -96.62
CA ALA A 624 3.18 -30.37 -95.50
C ALA A 624 3.50 -29.06 -94.79
N GLY A 625 2.52 -28.34 -94.23
CA GLY A 625 2.79 -27.08 -93.56
C GLY A 625 1.61 -26.50 -92.81
N VAL A 626 1.89 -25.51 -91.95
CA VAL A 626 0.88 -24.80 -91.15
C VAL A 626 0.51 -23.49 -91.84
N ILE A 627 -0.79 -23.26 -92.05
CA ILE A 627 -1.35 -22.03 -92.61
C ILE A 627 -2.30 -21.36 -91.61
N GLY A 628 -2.26 -20.03 -91.56
CA GLY A 628 -3.16 -19.19 -90.76
C GLY A 628 -2.49 -18.53 -89.55
N LYS A 629 -3.01 -17.38 -89.10
CA LYS A 629 -2.54 -16.64 -87.89
C LYS A 629 -3.51 -16.71 -86.70
N SER A 630 -4.80 -16.89 -86.97
CA SER A 630 -5.86 -16.97 -85.96
C SER A 630 -6.51 -18.36 -85.87
N LYS A 631 -6.41 -19.16 -86.93
CA LYS A 631 -6.78 -20.58 -86.99
C LYS A 631 -5.64 -21.31 -87.69
N TYR A 632 -4.81 -22.01 -86.92
CA TYR A 632 -3.72 -22.81 -87.48
C TYR A 632 -4.30 -24.08 -88.10
N ILE A 633 -3.94 -24.36 -89.35
CA ILE A 633 -4.34 -25.58 -90.08
C ILE A 633 -3.06 -26.24 -90.62
N TYR A 634 -2.86 -27.52 -90.30
CA TYR A 634 -1.81 -28.33 -90.89
C TYR A 634 -2.37 -29.12 -92.08
N ASP A 635 -1.80 -28.94 -93.28
CA ASP A 635 -2.35 -29.51 -94.52
C ASP A 635 -1.25 -29.99 -95.48
N LEU A 636 -1.63 -30.73 -96.54
CA LEU A 636 -0.73 -31.36 -97.52
C LEU A 636 -0.97 -30.89 -98.95
N TRP A 637 0.11 -30.72 -99.70
CA TRP A 637 0.11 -30.37 -101.12
C TRP A 637 1.07 -31.24 -101.93
N GLY A 638 0.67 -31.64 -103.13
CA GLY A 638 1.51 -32.39 -104.04
C GLY A 638 0.73 -33.23 -105.03
N ASP A 639 1.41 -33.69 -106.08
CA ASP A 639 0.83 -34.59 -107.08
C ASP A 639 0.36 -35.91 -106.47
N THR A 640 1.07 -36.39 -105.44
CA THR A 640 0.74 -37.60 -104.68
C THR A 640 -0.65 -37.54 -104.06
N VAL A 641 -1.00 -36.40 -103.45
CA VAL A 641 -2.30 -36.15 -102.82
C VAL A 641 -3.41 -36.17 -103.88
N ASN A 642 -3.19 -35.47 -104.99
CA ASN A 642 -4.14 -35.43 -106.09
C ASN A 642 -4.38 -36.83 -106.68
N LEU A 643 -3.32 -37.61 -106.90
CA LEU A 643 -3.44 -38.95 -107.45
C LEU A 643 -4.16 -39.90 -106.49
N ALA A 644 -3.94 -39.81 -105.17
CA ALA A 644 -4.71 -40.58 -104.18
C ALA A 644 -6.22 -40.26 -104.25
N SER A 645 -6.58 -38.97 -104.30
CA SER A 645 -7.98 -38.54 -104.48
C SER A 645 -8.57 -39.04 -105.81
N ARG A 646 -7.77 -39.08 -106.89
CA ARG A 646 -8.22 -39.67 -108.16
C ARG A 646 -8.41 -41.19 -108.09
N MET A 647 -7.57 -41.89 -107.34
CA MET A 647 -7.76 -43.32 -107.10
C MET A 647 -9.02 -43.61 -106.30
N GLU A 648 -9.43 -42.72 -105.40
CA GLU A 648 -10.68 -42.85 -104.67
C GLU A 648 -11.86 -42.61 -105.63
N SER A 649 -11.89 -41.44 -106.28
CA SER A 649 -13.05 -41.04 -107.09
C SER A 649 -13.31 -41.96 -108.29
N GLY A 650 -12.25 -42.55 -108.88
CA GLY A 650 -12.33 -43.59 -109.90
C GLY A 650 -12.42 -45.02 -109.36
N GLY A 651 -12.42 -45.21 -108.03
CA GLY A 651 -12.43 -46.48 -107.32
C GLY A 651 -13.73 -47.27 -107.48
N VAL A 652 -13.67 -48.58 -107.27
CA VAL A 652 -14.88 -49.43 -107.21
C VAL A 652 -15.47 -49.32 -105.79
N PRO A 653 -16.79 -49.15 -105.64
CA PRO A 653 -17.43 -49.16 -104.33
C PRO A 653 -17.07 -50.40 -103.51
N ASP A 654 -16.82 -50.19 -102.22
CA ASP A 654 -16.50 -51.24 -101.24
C ASP A 654 -15.16 -51.95 -101.51
N SER A 655 -14.21 -51.21 -102.09
CA SER A 655 -12.87 -51.71 -102.39
C SER A 655 -11.80 -50.65 -102.14
N VAL A 656 -10.56 -51.11 -101.97
CA VAL A 656 -9.38 -50.25 -101.85
C VAL A 656 -8.64 -50.29 -103.19
N GLN A 657 -8.58 -49.15 -103.88
CA GLN A 657 -7.84 -48.97 -105.11
C GLN A 657 -6.49 -48.31 -104.84
N VAL A 658 -5.44 -48.87 -105.41
CA VAL A 658 -4.07 -48.40 -105.21
C VAL A 658 -3.35 -48.15 -106.54
N THR A 659 -2.37 -47.25 -106.51
CA THR A 659 -1.46 -46.97 -107.63
C THR A 659 -0.28 -47.95 -107.68
N ARG A 660 0.49 -47.91 -108.79
CA ARG A 660 1.69 -48.74 -108.97
C ARG A 660 2.71 -48.62 -107.82
N PRO A 661 3.07 -47.41 -107.32
CA PRO A 661 4.00 -47.30 -106.20
C PRO A 661 3.57 -48.09 -104.95
N VAL A 662 2.27 -48.07 -104.63
CA VAL A 662 1.75 -48.81 -103.47
C VAL A 662 1.75 -50.32 -103.75
N TYR A 663 1.35 -50.73 -104.95
CA TYR A 663 1.37 -52.13 -105.37
C TYR A 663 2.80 -52.70 -105.34
N GLU A 664 3.79 -52.02 -105.90
CA GLU A 664 5.17 -52.51 -105.94
C GLU A 664 5.76 -52.71 -104.55
N GLN A 665 5.40 -51.86 -103.58
CA GLN A 665 5.85 -51.97 -102.19
C GLN A 665 5.20 -53.13 -101.43
N LEU A 666 3.98 -53.53 -101.82
CA LEU A 666 3.12 -54.40 -101.00
C LEU A 666 2.67 -55.69 -101.69
N LYS A 667 3.00 -55.91 -102.97
CA LYS A 667 2.58 -57.08 -103.76
C LYS A 667 2.93 -58.44 -103.13
N ASP A 668 3.97 -58.49 -102.29
CA ASP A 668 4.42 -59.70 -101.61
C ASP A 668 3.73 -59.92 -100.24
N GLN A 669 3.00 -58.91 -99.74
CA GLN A 669 2.32 -58.93 -98.45
C GLN A 669 0.78 -58.97 -98.56
N PHE A 670 0.25 -58.46 -99.67
CA PHE A 670 -1.19 -58.35 -99.91
C PHE A 670 -1.55 -58.85 -101.31
N VAL A 671 -2.76 -59.37 -101.46
CA VAL A 671 -3.26 -59.86 -102.75
C VAL A 671 -3.94 -58.70 -103.49
N PHE A 672 -3.41 -58.39 -104.69
CA PHE A 672 -3.93 -57.36 -105.57
C PHE A 672 -4.39 -57.95 -106.90
N GLU A 673 -5.51 -57.46 -107.40
CA GLU A 673 -5.99 -57.77 -108.74
C GLU A 673 -5.76 -56.58 -109.68
N PRO A 674 -5.20 -56.81 -110.88
CA PRO A 674 -5.02 -55.75 -111.86
C PRO A 674 -6.38 -55.26 -112.36
N ARG A 675 -6.66 -53.96 -112.20
CA ARG A 675 -7.86 -53.33 -112.77
C ARG A 675 -7.66 -52.93 -114.24
N GLY A 676 -6.41 -52.87 -114.67
CA GLY A 676 -6.01 -52.32 -115.96
C GLY A 676 -5.79 -50.80 -115.90
N ALA A 677 -5.59 -50.19 -117.06
CA ALA A 677 -5.36 -48.75 -117.15
C ALA A 677 -6.68 -47.97 -117.08
N ILE A 678 -6.89 -47.23 -116.00
CA ILE A 678 -8.04 -46.34 -115.80
C ILE A 678 -7.72 -44.93 -116.30
N GLU A 679 -8.74 -44.24 -116.80
CA GLU A 679 -8.59 -42.88 -117.30
C GLU A 679 -8.68 -41.88 -116.14
N VAL A 680 -7.56 -41.20 -115.86
CA VAL A 680 -7.44 -40.23 -114.77
C VAL A 680 -7.36 -38.83 -115.34
N LYS A 681 -8.31 -37.98 -114.92
CA LYS A 681 -8.39 -36.56 -115.34
C LYS A 681 -7.05 -35.84 -115.09
N GLY A 682 -6.41 -35.39 -116.16
CA GLY A 682 -5.13 -34.68 -116.13
C GLY A 682 -3.86 -35.56 -116.10
N LYS A 683 -4.00 -36.90 -116.09
CA LYS A 683 -2.87 -37.86 -116.09
C LYS A 683 -2.91 -38.88 -117.23
N GLY A 684 -4.04 -39.00 -117.93
CA GLY A 684 -4.21 -40.00 -118.98
C GLY A 684 -4.49 -41.39 -118.40
N LYS A 685 -4.02 -42.44 -119.09
CA LYS A 685 -4.19 -43.83 -118.67
C LYS A 685 -3.20 -44.19 -117.55
N VAL A 686 -3.71 -44.45 -116.35
CA VAL A 686 -2.93 -44.85 -115.17
C VAL A 686 -3.29 -46.27 -114.78
N GLU A 687 -2.29 -47.14 -114.59
CA GLU A 687 -2.55 -48.49 -114.08
C GLU A 687 -2.96 -48.47 -112.61
N ALA A 688 -4.01 -49.22 -112.30
CA ALA A 688 -4.54 -49.35 -110.96
C ALA A 688 -4.71 -50.83 -110.57
N TRP A 689 -4.62 -51.08 -109.27
CA TRP A 689 -4.85 -52.38 -108.65
C TRP A 689 -5.94 -52.25 -107.59
N VAL A 690 -6.73 -53.31 -107.44
CA VAL A 690 -7.73 -53.42 -106.39
C VAL A 690 -7.27 -54.47 -105.38
N LEU A 691 -7.29 -54.10 -104.10
CA LEU A 691 -6.94 -54.99 -103.01
C LEU A 691 -8.05 -56.01 -102.73
N ARG A 692 -7.69 -57.28 -102.54
CA ARG A 692 -8.59 -58.34 -102.09
C ARG A 692 -8.37 -58.60 -100.60
N PHE A 693 -9.40 -58.39 -99.79
CA PHE A 693 -9.37 -58.57 -98.33
C PHE A 693 -10.73 -59.03 -97.80
#